data_AF-A0A4R6XXW1-F1
#
_entry.id   AF-A0A4R6XXW1-F1
#
_cell.length_a   1.000
_cell.length_b   1.000
_cell.length_c   1.000
_cell.angle_alpha   90.00
_cell.angle_beta   90.00
_cell.angle_gamma   90.00
#
_symmetry.space_group_name_H-M   'P 1'
#
loop_
_entity.id
_entity.type
_entity.pdbx_description
1 polymer ?
#
loop_
_entity_poly.entity_id
_entity_poly.type
_entity_poly.pdbx_seq_one_letter_code
_entity_poly.pdbx_strand_id
1 'polypeptide(L)'
;MKTAQLFCCLLSIYFTPALAINHSKQIEAIQGLIDNEDITHTAITDGLWFDTATWAGGEIPNENAWVLIPAGIDIEYDQINTTALAAIRVEGGLKFSTTQSSRLIVETLLIESTGRLIIGSKNKPILADVTVAIEIRDTGDLDVVKDPTLMGRGLLARGPVNIHGAKKTPHLKVSTDPLAGHNQLILEHTPHNWQTGDTLVLAGTKYSGWKWDNDIQAVRYHGTQDEVLTIANIDANVVTLNESLQYDHFTPRSDLKTSVANMSRNVTIATQDPDNTATHRRGHVMFMQTAEVDVRYASFWQLGRTDKSFLTLEASDFDPITPTSNVRGRYAFHLHRKGITNAPVIAIGNAVMGSPGWGYVHHDSNAFFHNNVSFDTFGAGFVAETGNEVGSWTQNLAIKAEGNSAFNPKNGNDRDLFDIGRTGDGFWFQGRMVRSVNNIAASVNHGFVYLHRGSGMLSFPGSVFMLPEALRRAGNSAVDDAPILSFEGNESFASTVGLYVVKANPNQEHDVHSHFKDFTAWEVRAGSAMEYTSHYVLENFDIIGNTPEPFRTAAFGIEFGTNTSDMVVNGAHIEDMAVGVILSKNYTDPAPPPETNQYVLIDTTYTNVGLPMEFYDPTIDQILTTADLVAGQFDITINAGVYEYLSPATSAGSGLFWLGEKIDSIGFSPIPAGTDVIGVPAFDMIATLEEDGYFRTAGGTPYAVVEEYFTDRSTGTIHKLGLKTLLGPAVDNVLGDPFSAWRDAFQVGIIDLNSLPPVTQDDNFQVSSERLSLLNLLVNDSDPENNPLSIDGIVQPKHGRVFPMQNGGLNGHVSYVSDYDYIGPDQFSYWATDQNGNYTPAQVHINVVDDLIYTNDFAE
;
A
#
# COMPACT_ATOMS: atom_id res chain seq x y z
N MET A 1 -30.79 23.75 12.25
CA MET A 1 -30.25 24.73 11.27
C MET A 1 -29.42 25.76 12.03
N LYS A 2 -28.15 25.95 11.61
CA LYS A 2 -27.03 26.68 12.26
C LYS A 2 -26.25 25.92 13.34
N THR A 3 -25.58 24.84 12.95
CA THR A 3 -24.39 24.30 13.67
C THR A 3 -23.44 23.45 12.81
N ALA A 4 -23.71 23.24 11.52
CA ALA A 4 -22.93 22.34 10.66
C ALA A 4 -21.78 23.02 9.85
N GLN A 5 -21.33 24.22 10.24
CA GLN A 5 -20.39 25.01 9.43
C GLN A 5 -19.12 25.44 10.18
N LEU A 6 -18.88 24.92 11.40
CA LEU A 6 -17.67 25.23 12.18
C LEU A 6 -16.75 24.03 12.45
N PHE A 7 -17.15 22.80 12.10
CA PHE A 7 -16.35 21.59 12.38
C PHE A 7 -15.33 21.22 11.27
N CYS A 8 -15.36 21.87 10.10
CA CYS A 8 -14.40 21.61 9.02
C CYS A 8 -13.08 22.41 9.12
N CYS A 9 -12.94 23.35 10.06
CA CYS A 9 -11.75 24.23 10.12
C CYS A 9 -10.78 23.93 11.29
N LEU A 10 -10.99 22.88 12.08
CA LEU A 10 -10.16 22.59 13.27
C LEU A 10 -9.39 21.27 13.23
N LEU A 11 -9.52 20.45 12.18
CA LEU A 11 -8.74 19.21 12.03
C LEU A 11 -7.39 19.38 11.29
N SER A 12 -6.98 20.60 10.94
CA SER A 12 -5.74 20.86 10.20
C SER A 12 -4.49 21.08 11.07
N ILE A 13 -4.54 20.79 12.37
CA ILE A 13 -3.42 21.10 13.29
C ILE A 13 -3.06 19.89 14.15
N TYR A 14 -2.59 18.81 13.52
CA TYR A 14 -1.77 17.79 14.19
C TYR A 14 -0.64 17.32 13.28
N PHE A 15 0.03 18.26 12.60
CA PHE A 15 1.43 18.06 12.23
C PHE A 15 2.28 18.48 13.43
N THR A 16 3.32 17.71 13.76
CA THR A 16 4.35 18.24 14.66
C THR A 16 4.84 19.57 14.06
N PRO A 17 5.10 20.61 14.87
CA PRO A 17 5.43 21.93 14.35
C PRO A 17 6.64 21.91 13.40
N ALA A 18 7.58 20.97 13.58
CA ALA A 18 8.72 20.78 12.69
C ALA A 18 8.33 20.24 11.29
N LEU A 19 7.40 19.28 11.20
CA LEU A 19 6.94 18.74 9.91
C LEU A 19 6.13 19.77 9.12
N ALA A 20 5.28 20.56 9.79
CA ALA A 20 4.53 21.64 9.17
C ALA A 20 5.45 22.74 8.61
N ILE A 21 6.53 23.09 9.34
CA ILE A 21 7.54 24.09 8.93
C ILE A 21 8.38 23.61 7.74
N ASN A 22 8.79 22.35 7.70
CA ASN A 22 9.53 21.83 6.54
C ASN A 22 8.64 21.73 5.29
N HIS A 23 7.36 21.43 5.49
CA HIS A 23 6.41 21.36 4.39
C HIS A 23 6.07 22.75 3.80
N SER A 24 5.88 23.78 4.62
CA SER A 24 5.67 25.15 4.13
C SER A 24 6.86 25.64 3.30
N LYS A 25 8.09 25.29 3.70
CA LYS A 25 9.31 25.62 2.94
C LYS A 25 9.38 24.94 1.57
N GLN A 26 8.89 23.71 1.43
CA GLN A 26 8.84 23.04 0.12
C GLN A 26 7.84 23.71 -0.83
N ILE A 27 6.69 24.16 -0.31
CA ILE A 27 5.73 24.94 -1.11
C ILE A 27 6.35 26.27 -1.54
N GLU A 28 6.97 27.01 -0.61
CA GLU A 28 7.65 28.26 -0.92
C GLU A 28 8.75 28.05 -1.97
N ALA A 29 9.53 26.97 -1.86
CA ALA A 29 10.56 26.63 -2.84
C ALA A 29 10.00 26.39 -4.24
N ILE A 30 8.88 25.67 -4.37
CA ILE A 30 8.22 25.42 -5.67
C ILE A 30 7.67 26.73 -6.26
N GLN A 31 7.03 27.56 -5.44
CA GLN A 31 6.48 28.84 -5.89
C GLN A 31 7.57 29.78 -6.41
N GLY A 32 8.78 29.73 -5.82
CA GLY A 32 9.94 30.49 -6.27
C GLY A 32 10.65 29.93 -7.52
N LEU A 33 10.21 28.81 -8.10
CA LEU A 33 10.83 28.26 -9.31
C LEU A 33 10.53 29.09 -10.57
N ILE A 34 9.34 29.71 -10.64
CA ILE A 34 8.86 30.48 -11.79
C ILE A 34 8.22 31.79 -11.32
N ASP A 35 9.01 32.86 -11.29
CA ASP A 35 8.56 34.18 -10.88
C ASP A 35 7.88 34.93 -12.04
N ASN A 36 7.06 35.93 -11.71
CA ASN A 36 6.44 36.79 -12.72
C ASN A 36 7.47 37.54 -13.58
N GLU A 37 8.67 37.78 -13.05
CA GLU A 37 9.77 38.44 -13.77
C GLU A 37 10.42 37.52 -14.82
N ASP A 38 10.29 36.20 -14.67
CA ASP A 38 10.78 35.25 -15.66
C ASP A 38 9.86 35.17 -16.88
N ILE A 39 8.55 35.44 -16.71
CA ILE A 39 7.51 35.19 -17.73
C ILE A 39 7.75 36.03 -18.99
N THR A 40 7.86 35.33 -20.11
CA THR A 40 8.07 35.91 -21.45
C THR A 40 6.81 35.88 -22.31
N HIS A 41 5.92 34.90 -22.09
CA HIS A 41 4.70 34.71 -22.86
C HIS A 41 3.53 34.43 -21.92
N THR A 42 2.43 35.14 -22.11
CA THR A 42 1.23 35.00 -21.28
C THR A 42 0.02 34.78 -22.19
N ALA A 43 -0.75 33.73 -21.92
CA ALA A 43 -2.02 33.52 -22.60
C ALA A 43 -3.05 34.60 -22.18
N ILE A 44 -3.83 35.11 -23.13
CA ILE A 44 -4.82 36.19 -22.91
C ILE A 44 -6.26 35.75 -23.16
N THR A 45 -6.46 34.58 -23.77
CA THR A 45 -7.78 34.02 -24.06
C THR A 45 -7.69 32.50 -24.20
N ASP A 46 -8.82 31.81 -24.02
CA ASP A 46 -8.93 30.38 -24.31
C ASP A 46 -8.60 30.12 -25.78
N GLY A 47 -7.89 29.03 -26.07
CA GLY A 47 -7.55 28.73 -27.46
C GLY A 47 -6.53 27.63 -27.66
N LEU A 48 -6.05 27.53 -28.89
CA LEU A 48 -4.98 26.60 -29.25
C LEU A 48 -3.63 27.20 -28.87
N TRP A 49 -2.71 26.36 -28.41
CA TRP A 49 -1.33 26.75 -28.13
C TRP A 49 -0.65 27.38 -29.34
N PHE A 50 -0.96 26.89 -30.55
CA PHE A 50 -0.32 27.30 -31.80
C PHE A 50 -1.09 28.39 -32.55
N ASP A 51 -2.03 29.08 -31.90
CA ASP A 51 -2.69 30.28 -32.44
C ASP A 51 -2.04 31.53 -31.85
N THR A 52 -1.62 32.47 -32.70
CA THR A 52 -1.06 33.74 -32.26
C THR A 52 -2.06 34.60 -31.48
N ALA A 53 -3.36 34.44 -31.73
CA ALA A 53 -4.41 35.16 -31.00
C ALA A 53 -4.51 34.76 -29.52
N THR A 54 -4.00 33.59 -29.15
CA THR A 54 -3.97 33.08 -27.77
C THR A 54 -3.01 33.89 -26.89
N TRP A 55 -1.94 34.45 -27.46
CA TRP A 55 -0.79 34.97 -26.72
C TRP A 55 -0.70 36.49 -26.73
N ALA A 56 -0.35 37.07 -25.57
CA ALA A 56 -0.01 38.48 -25.49
C ALA A 56 1.11 38.82 -26.48
N GLY A 57 0.93 39.90 -27.26
CA GLY A 57 1.89 40.30 -28.29
C GLY A 57 1.76 39.56 -29.63
N GLY A 58 0.89 38.55 -29.73
CA GLY A 58 0.66 37.82 -30.99
C GLY A 58 1.80 36.85 -31.35
N GLU A 59 2.60 36.42 -30.37
CA GLU A 59 3.75 35.53 -30.57
C GLU A 59 3.52 34.20 -29.85
N ILE A 60 3.64 33.08 -30.58
CA ILE A 60 3.59 31.74 -30.00
C ILE A 60 4.87 31.50 -29.19
N PRO A 61 4.80 30.86 -27.99
CA PRO A 61 5.95 30.54 -27.18
C PRO A 61 7.09 29.90 -27.98
N ASN A 62 8.27 30.51 -27.89
CA ASN A 62 9.46 30.16 -28.64
C ASN A 62 10.54 29.53 -27.74
N GLU A 63 11.73 29.27 -28.31
CA GLU A 63 12.83 28.60 -27.63
C GLU A 63 13.22 29.32 -26.34
N ASN A 64 13.33 28.58 -25.23
CA ASN A 64 13.56 29.08 -23.88
C ASN A 64 12.48 30.02 -23.32
N ALA A 65 11.27 30.03 -23.90
CA ALA A 65 10.17 30.78 -23.33
C ALA A 65 9.79 30.27 -21.93
N TRP A 66 9.50 31.23 -21.06
CA TRP A 66 8.79 31.06 -19.80
C TRP A 66 7.33 31.44 -20.03
N VAL A 67 6.44 30.46 -19.90
CA VAL A 67 5.04 30.57 -20.30
C VAL A 67 4.14 30.62 -19.07
N LEU A 68 3.19 31.55 -19.07
CA LEU A 68 2.10 31.62 -18.10
C LEU A 68 0.76 31.33 -18.78
N ILE A 69 0.01 30.38 -18.22
CA ILE A 69 -1.42 30.19 -18.50
C ILE A 69 -2.20 30.68 -17.27
N PRO A 70 -2.76 31.90 -17.28
CA PRO A 70 -3.43 32.49 -16.13
C PRO A 70 -4.69 31.73 -15.69
N ALA A 71 -5.10 31.93 -14.45
CA ALA A 71 -6.36 31.40 -13.94
C ALA A 71 -7.56 31.83 -14.81
N GLY A 72 -8.45 30.88 -15.10
CA GLY A 72 -9.63 31.09 -15.95
C GLY A 72 -9.36 31.06 -17.46
N ILE A 73 -8.13 30.75 -17.90
CA ILE A 73 -7.78 30.53 -19.31
C ILE A 73 -7.42 29.06 -19.54
N ASP A 74 -8.00 28.47 -20.59
CA ASP A 74 -7.76 27.09 -21.01
C ASP A 74 -7.08 27.01 -22.38
N ILE A 75 -5.91 26.37 -22.41
CA ILE A 75 -5.11 26.18 -23.62
C ILE A 75 -5.11 24.72 -24.04
N GLU A 76 -5.39 24.45 -25.31
CA GLU A 76 -5.25 23.13 -25.93
C GLU A 76 -3.95 23.02 -26.75
N TYR A 77 -3.14 22.01 -26.44
CA TYR A 77 -1.88 21.67 -27.10
C TYR A 77 -2.09 20.47 -28.04
N ASP A 78 -1.94 20.68 -29.34
CA ASP A 78 -2.42 19.76 -30.38
C ASP A 78 -1.44 19.49 -31.52
N GLN A 79 -0.15 19.83 -31.37
CA GLN A 79 0.86 19.60 -32.41
C GLN A 79 2.14 18.97 -31.85
N ILE A 80 2.85 18.24 -32.72
CA ILE A 80 4.23 17.81 -32.48
C ILE A 80 5.13 19.02 -32.69
N ASN A 81 5.75 19.51 -31.62
CA ASN A 81 6.68 20.63 -31.68
C ASN A 81 8.06 20.22 -31.15
N THR A 82 9.11 20.84 -31.71
CA THR A 82 10.50 20.62 -31.31
C THR A 82 11.09 21.81 -30.55
N THR A 83 10.35 22.91 -30.40
CA THR A 83 10.76 24.06 -29.58
C THR A 83 10.88 23.63 -28.12
N ALA A 84 12.02 23.91 -27.49
CA ALA A 84 12.25 23.57 -26.10
C ALA A 84 11.99 24.79 -25.20
N LEU A 85 11.10 24.64 -24.23
CA LEU A 85 10.66 25.71 -23.33
C LEU A 85 11.43 25.69 -22.02
N ALA A 86 11.67 26.86 -21.44
CA ALA A 86 12.30 26.96 -20.13
C ALA A 86 11.33 26.51 -19.03
N ALA A 87 10.12 27.07 -19.01
CA ALA A 87 9.11 26.62 -18.06
C ALA A 87 7.70 26.94 -18.53
N ILE A 88 6.73 26.21 -17.98
CA ILE A 88 5.31 26.53 -18.08
C ILE A 88 4.73 26.57 -16.66
N ARG A 89 4.15 27.71 -16.28
CA ARG A 89 3.33 27.87 -15.07
C ARG A 89 1.86 27.88 -15.47
N VAL A 90 1.10 26.90 -14.98
CA VAL A 90 -0.32 26.70 -15.31
C VAL A 90 -1.17 27.05 -14.09
N GLU A 91 -1.85 28.20 -14.15
CA GLU A 91 -2.84 28.64 -13.15
C GLU A 91 -4.28 28.41 -13.62
N GLY A 92 -4.50 28.24 -14.93
CA GLY A 92 -5.78 27.90 -15.58
C GLY A 92 -5.87 26.44 -16.03
N GLY A 93 -5.88 26.17 -17.33
CA GLY A 93 -5.90 24.80 -17.87
C GLY A 93 -4.90 24.59 -18.99
N LEU A 94 -4.14 23.50 -18.90
CA LEU A 94 -3.37 22.96 -20.03
C LEU A 94 -3.96 21.60 -20.41
N LYS A 95 -4.54 21.53 -21.61
CA LYS A 95 -5.17 20.34 -22.16
C LYS A 95 -4.41 19.86 -23.39
N PHE A 96 -4.33 18.56 -23.58
CA PHE A 96 -3.81 17.96 -24.81
C PHE A 96 -4.95 17.43 -25.67
N SER A 97 -4.79 17.55 -26.99
CA SER A 97 -5.76 16.98 -27.92
C SER A 97 -5.82 15.46 -27.77
N THR A 98 -7.03 14.90 -27.75
CA THR A 98 -7.22 13.44 -27.68
C THR A 98 -7.13 12.77 -29.05
N THR A 99 -7.13 13.58 -30.13
CA THR A 99 -7.25 13.12 -31.53
C THR A 99 -6.08 13.57 -32.41
N GLN A 100 -5.17 14.39 -31.88
CA GLN A 100 -3.98 14.85 -32.59
C GLN A 100 -2.74 14.59 -31.75
N SER A 101 -1.69 14.06 -32.38
CA SER A 101 -0.44 13.77 -31.68
C SER A 101 0.28 15.05 -31.29
N SER A 102 0.84 15.05 -30.08
CA SER A 102 1.51 16.20 -29.47
C SER A 102 2.86 15.82 -28.91
N ARG A 103 3.82 16.74 -29.01
CA ARG A 103 5.14 16.63 -28.37
C ARG A 103 5.50 17.98 -27.75
N LEU A 104 5.69 17.99 -26.44
CA LEU A 104 6.08 19.14 -25.64
C LEU A 104 7.48 18.89 -25.05
N ILE A 105 8.43 19.77 -25.32
CA ILE A 105 9.76 19.76 -24.70
C ILE A 105 9.83 20.94 -23.73
N VAL A 106 10.06 20.67 -22.45
CA VAL A 106 10.07 21.69 -21.39
C VAL A 106 11.05 21.30 -20.30
N GLU A 107 11.68 22.26 -19.61
CA GLU A 107 12.48 21.93 -18.43
C GLU A 107 11.58 21.76 -17.19
N THR A 108 10.77 22.77 -16.83
CA THR A 108 9.84 22.68 -15.68
C THR A 108 8.40 22.93 -16.10
N LEU A 109 7.52 21.96 -15.84
CA LEU A 109 6.06 22.11 -15.97
C LEU A 109 5.44 22.16 -14.56
N LEU A 110 4.98 23.35 -14.17
CA LEU A 110 4.38 23.60 -12.87
C LEU A 110 2.86 23.79 -13.03
N ILE A 111 2.09 22.86 -12.48
CA ILE A 111 0.63 23.01 -12.35
C ILE A 111 0.35 23.61 -10.97
N GLU A 112 -0.04 24.87 -10.95
CA GLU A 112 -0.39 25.57 -9.71
C GLU A 112 -1.68 25.03 -9.10
N SER A 113 -1.95 25.35 -7.83
CA SER A 113 -3.11 24.83 -7.09
C SER A 113 -4.47 25.19 -7.73
N THR A 114 -4.54 26.29 -8.49
CA THR A 114 -5.73 26.67 -9.28
C THR A 114 -5.73 26.08 -10.68
N GLY A 115 -4.57 25.62 -11.14
CA GLY A 115 -4.36 25.10 -12.47
C GLY A 115 -4.79 23.64 -12.61
N ARG A 116 -4.85 23.14 -13.84
CA ARG A 116 -5.06 21.72 -14.11
C ARG A 116 -4.35 21.25 -15.37
N LEU A 117 -3.90 20.00 -15.34
CA LEU A 117 -3.37 19.28 -16.50
C LEU A 117 -4.36 18.21 -16.95
N ILE A 118 -4.71 18.22 -18.24
CA ILE A 118 -5.65 17.26 -18.83
C ILE A 118 -5.03 16.63 -20.08
N ILE A 119 -4.63 15.36 -19.97
CA ILE A 119 -4.18 14.52 -21.08
C ILE A 119 -5.21 13.40 -21.23
N GLY A 120 -6.34 13.70 -21.86
CA GLY A 120 -7.50 12.80 -21.88
C GLY A 120 -8.25 12.72 -20.55
N SER A 121 -9.30 11.91 -20.52
CA SER A 121 -10.11 11.61 -19.33
C SER A 121 -10.62 10.16 -19.34
N LYS A 122 -11.17 9.67 -18.23
CA LYS A 122 -11.74 8.30 -18.14
C LYS A 122 -12.70 7.99 -19.30
N ASN A 123 -13.54 8.94 -19.69
CA ASN A 123 -14.55 8.76 -20.75
C ASN A 123 -14.06 9.16 -22.14
N LYS A 124 -12.93 9.87 -22.23
CA LYS A 124 -12.33 10.32 -23.49
C LYS A 124 -10.80 10.27 -23.38
N PRO A 125 -10.20 9.06 -23.32
CA PRO A 125 -8.75 8.91 -23.27
C PRO A 125 -8.11 9.39 -24.58
N ILE A 126 -6.79 9.53 -24.59
CA ILE A 126 -6.03 9.70 -25.83
C ILE A 126 -6.26 8.48 -26.72
N LEU A 127 -6.65 8.69 -27.99
CA LEU A 127 -6.88 7.59 -28.94
C LEU A 127 -5.62 6.74 -29.13
N ALA A 128 -5.80 5.44 -29.38
CA ALA A 128 -4.70 4.47 -29.41
C ALA A 128 -3.62 4.78 -30.47
N ASP A 129 -4.01 5.39 -31.59
CA ASP A 129 -3.14 5.81 -32.69
C ASP A 129 -2.57 7.24 -32.54
N VAL A 130 -2.91 7.92 -31.43
CA VAL A 130 -2.47 9.28 -31.10
C VAL A 130 -1.47 9.24 -29.96
N THR A 131 -0.38 9.99 -30.09
CA THR A 131 0.68 10.04 -29.07
C THR A 131 0.77 11.40 -28.40
N VAL A 132 0.91 11.44 -27.08
CA VAL A 132 1.25 12.64 -26.32
C VAL A 132 2.57 12.42 -25.60
N ALA A 133 3.60 13.16 -25.98
CA ALA A 133 4.93 13.09 -25.36
C ALA A 133 5.27 14.39 -24.63
N ILE A 134 5.65 14.28 -23.36
CA ILE A 134 6.26 15.37 -22.58
C ILE A 134 7.70 14.97 -22.28
N GLU A 135 8.65 15.73 -22.81
CA GLU A 135 10.08 15.51 -22.63
C GLU A 135 10.68 16.59 -21.73
N ILE A 136 11.29 16.15 -20.63
CA ILE A 136 12.00 16.99 -19.68
C ILE A 136 13.43 17.19 -20.18
N ARG A 137 13.73 18.38 -20.68
CA ARG A 137 15.04 18.70 -21.27
C ARG A 137 16.15 18.86 -20.22
N ASP A 138 17.37 18.47 -20.55
CA ASP A 138 18.58 18.79 -19.79
C ASP A 138 19.23 20.08 -20.34
N THR A 139 19.37 21.10 -19.49
CA THR A 139 20.04 22.38 -19.80
C THR A 139 21.36 22.56 -19.04
N GLY A 140 21.85 21.50 -18.38
CA GLY A 140 23.04 21.54 -17.52
C GLY A 140 22.69 21.41 -16.03
N ASP A 141 23.58 21.90 -15.16
CA ASP A 141 23.36 21.86 -13.71
C ASP A 141 22.28 22.86 -13.27
N LEU A 142 21.45 22.47 -12.31
CA LEU A 142 20.46 23.36 -11.69
C LEU A 142 21.15 24.51 -10.93
N ASP A 143 20.56 25.70 -11.00
CA ASP A 143 21.01 26.85 -10.24
C ASP A 143 20.54 26.73 -8.78
N VAL A 144 21.44 26.37 -7.88
CA VAL A 144 21.15 26.23 -6.43
C VAL A 144 20.78 27.54 -5.73
N VAL A 145 20.99 28.70 -6.35
CA VAL A 145 20.52 29.98 -5.80
C VAL A 145 19.03 30.15 -6.09
N LYS A 146 18.60 29.87 -7.33
CA LYS A 146 17.20 29.93 -7.74
C LYS A 146 16.39 28.74 -7.20
N ASP A 147 17.01 27.57 -7.15
CA ASP A 147 16.41 26.31 -6.70
C ASP A 147 17.24 25.69 -5.56
N PRO A 148 17.16 26.27 -4.34
CA PRO A 148 17.96 25.83 -3.19
C PRO A 148 17.56 24.46 -2.64
N THR A 149 16.53 23.84 -3.20
CA THR A 149 16.08 22.50 -2.83
C THR A 149 16.21 21.49 -3.97
N LEU A 150 16.74 21.90 -5.12
CA LEU A 150 16.83 21.09 -6.33
C LEU A 150 15.48 20.47 -6.70
N MET A 151 14.39 21.24 -6.68
CA MET A 151 13.02 20.82 -6.98
C MET A 151 12.62 21.05 -8.43
N GLY A 152 13.24 21.97 -9.16
CA GLY A 152 12.94 22.26 -10.55
C GLY A 152 13.26 21.09 -11.49
N ARG A 153 12.98 21.26 -12.79
CA ARG A 153 13.18 20.24 -13.83
C ARG A 153 12.34 18.98 -13.61
N GLY A 154 11.16 18.98 -14.22
CA GLY A 154 10.16 17.92 -14.07
C GLY A 154 8.73 18.40 -14.22
N LEU A 155 7.79 17.49 -13.95
CA LEU A 155 6.37 17.80 -13.77
C LEU A 155 6.08 17.92 -12.28
N LEU A 156 5.73 19.12 -11.84
CA LEU A 156 5.37 19.44 -10.47
C LEU A 156 3.90 19.86 -10.45
N ALA A 157 3.05 19.10 -9.76
CA ALA A 157 1.62 19.32 -9.81
C ALA A 157 1.00 19.56 -8.44
N ARG A 158 0.51 20.78 -8.21
CA ARG A 158 -0.26 21.18 -7.03
C ARG A 158 -1.76 21.18 -7.31
N GLY A 159 -2.17 21.47 -8.55
CA GLY A 159 -3.55 21.39 -9.01
C GLY A 159 -3.90 20.05 -9.65
N PRO A 160 -5.18 19.79 -9.98
CA PRO A 160 -5.64 18.51 -10.52
C PRO A 160 -4.90 18.04 -11.78
N VAL A 161 -4.66 16.73 -11.86
CA VAL A 161 -4.02 16.07 -13.00
C VAL A 161 -4.87 14.88 -13.44
N ASN A 162 -5.31 14.91 -14.69
CA ASN A 162 -5.92 13.78 -15.37
C ASN A 162 -5.04 13.37 -16.54
N ILE A 163 -4.55 12.12 -16.53
CA ILE A 163 -3.76 11.54 -17.61
C ILE A 163 -4.39 10.20 -17.95
N HIS A 164 -4.92 10.05 -19.16
CA HIS A 164 -5.59 8.84 -19.62
C HIS A 164 -5.13 8.51 -21.03
N GLY A 165 -4.14 7.62 -21.11
CA GLY A 165 -3.78 6.95 -22.35
C GLY A 165 -4.80 5.90 -22.77
N ALA A 166 -4.57 5.27 -23.91
CA ALA A 166 -5.40 4.18 -24.39
C ALA A 166 -5.25 2.94 -23.48
N LYS A 167 -6.37 2.34 -23.06
CA LYS A 167 -6.39 1.11 -22.25
C LYS A 167 -5.60 0.02 -22.95
N LYS A 168 -4.65 -0.59 -22.25
CA LYS A 168 -3.77 -1.65 -22.74
C LYS A 168 -3.57 -2.68 -21.64
N THR A 169 -3.45 -3.96 -21.99
CA THR A 169 -3.04 -5.00 -21.04
C THR A 169 -1.59 -4.71 -20.57
N PRO A 170 -1.34 -4.42 -19.28
CA PRO A 170 -0.01 -3.97 -18.86
C PRO A 170 1.01 -5.09 -18.74
N HIS A 171 0.59 -6.26 -18.27
CA HIS A 171 1.41 -7.46 -18.17
C HIS A 171 0.54 -8.73 -18.18
N LEU A 172 1.14 -9.87 -18.48
CA LEU A 172 0.53 -11.20 -18.48
C LEU A 172 1.56 -12.27 -18.12
N LYS A 173 1.09 -13.42 -17.65
CA LYS A 173 1.90 -14.65 -17.64
C LYS A 173 2.01 -15.24 -19.05
N VAL A 174 3.11 -15.94 -19.29
CA VAL A 174 3.23 -16.85 -20.44
C VAL A 174 2.55 -18.19 -20.13
N SER A 175 2.07 -18.89 -21.15
CA SER A 175 1.44 -20.22 -21.00
C SER A 175 2.45 -21.37 -21.08
N THR A 176 3.62 -21.13 -21.68
CA THR A 176 4.72 -22.08 -21.82
C THR A 176 6.04 -21.40 -21.58
N ASP A 177 7.01 -22.11 -21.00
CA ASP A 177 8.36 -21.61 -20.72
C ASP A 177 9.05 -21.11 -22.00
N PRO A 178 9.39 -19.81 -22.10
CA PRO A 178 10.15 -19.27 -23.21
C PRO A 178 11.60 -19.80 -23.21
N LEU A 179 12.11 -20.19 -24.38
CA LEU A 179 13.42 -20.84 -24.51
C LEU A 179 14.41 -20.00 -25.31
N ALA A 180 15.68 -20.08 -24.96
CA ALA A 180 16.76 -19.40 -25.66
C ALA A 180 16.77 -19.78 -27.16
N GLY A 181 17.01 -18.80 -28.02
CA GLY A 181 17.01 -18.95 -29.47
C GLY A 181 15.62 -18.96 -30.12
N HIS A 182 14.53 -19.06 -29.36
CA HIS A 182 13.18 -18.82 -29.89
C HIS A 182 12.88 -17.32 -29.99
N ASN A 183 11.89 -16.94 -30.79
CA ASN A 183 11.44 -15.55 -30.94
C ASN A 183 9.92 -15.41 -30.79
N GLN A 184 9.28 -16.35 -30.10
CA GLN A 184 7.84 -16.32 -29.86
C GLN A 184 7.53 -16.48 -28.38
N LEU A 185 6.57 -15.71 -27.89
CA LEU A 185 5.95 -15.86 -26.59
C LEU A 185 4.49 -16.30 -26.81
N ILE A 186 4.07 -17.33 -26.07
CA ILE A 186 2.66 -17.76 -26.05
C ILE A 186 2.08 -17.29 -24.72
N LEU A 187 1.23 -16.28 -24.76
CA LEU A 187 0.63 -15.65 -23.59
C LEU A 187 -0.55 -16.48 -23.07
N GLU A 188 -0.83 -16.37 -21.77
CA GLU A 188 -1.98 -17.04 -21.15
C GLU A 188 -3.32 -16.60 -21.77
N HIS A 189 -3.43 -15.32 -22.11
CA HIS A 189 -4.60 -14.73 -22.75
C HIS A 189 -4.19 -13.82 -23.91
N THR A 190 -5.14 -13.53 -24.81
CA THR A 190 -4.91 -12.55 -25.89
C THR A 190 -4.76 -11.15 -25.27
N PRO A 191 -3.64 -10.45 -25.49
CA PRO A 191 -3.43 -9.13 -24.91
C PRO A 191 -4.29 -8.09 -25.64
N HIS A 192 -4.83 -7.15 -24.89
CA HIS A 192 -5.59 -6.03 -25.44
C HIS A 192 -4.66 -4.86 -25.81
N ASN A 193 -4.82 -4.36 -27.04
CA ASN A 193 -4.09 -3.20 -27.59
C ASN A 193 -2.55 -3.31 -27.57
N TRP A 194 -1.99 -4.51 -27.62
CA TRP A 194 -0.58 -4.67 -27.97
C TRP A 194 -0.40 -4.51 -29.48
N GLN A 195 0.73 -3.97 -29.92
CA GLN A 195 1.00 -3.69 -31.33
C GLN A 195 2.47 -3.93 -31.70
N THR A 196 2.74 -4.12 -32.99
CA THR A 196 4.11 -4.17 -33.53
C THR A 196 4.88 -2.91 -33.13
N GLY A 197 6.13 -3.09 -32.71
CA GLY A 197 7.01 -2.03 -32.23
C GLY A 197 6.88 -1.72 -30.73
N ASP A 198 5.88 -2.26 -30.03
CA ASP A 198 5.84 -2.15 -28.57
C ASP A 198 7.07 -2.82 -27.93
N THR A 199 7.57 -2.19 -26.88
CA THR A 199 8.64 -2.71 -26.01
C THR A 199 8.03 -3.60 -24.93
N LEU A 200 8.54 -4.82 -24.85
CA LEU A 200 8.22 -5.80 -23.83
C LEU A 200 9.39 -6.00 -22.88
N VAL A 201 9.09 -6.42 -21.66
CA VAL A 201 10.07 -6.92 -20.69
C VAL A 201 9.62 -8.30 -20.25
N LEU A 202 10.38 -9.34 -20.57
CA LEU A 202 10.20 -10.70 -20.07
C LEU A 202 11.01 -10.85 -18.78
N ALA A 203 10.35 -11.18 -17.67
CA ALA A 203 11.02 -11.40 -16.39
C ALA A 203 11.87 -12.69 -16.43
N GLY A 204 13.09 -12.61 -15.92
CA GLY A 204 13.98 -13.74 -15.76
C GLY A 204 13.47 -14.70 -14.70
N THR A 205 13.68 -16.01 -14.91
CA THR A 205 13.27 -17.04 -13.94
C THR A 205 14.39 -17.44 -12.99
N LYS A 206 15.61 -16.93 -13.21
CA LYS A 206 16.74 -17.07 -12.29
C LYS A 206 17.37 -15.72 -12.04
N TYR A 207 17.80 -15.55 -10.81
CA TYR A 207 18.46 -14.36 -10.33
C TYR A 207 19.67 -14.79 -9.52
N SER A 208 20.87 -14.35 -9.85
CA SER A 208 22.08 -14.63 -9.04
C SER A 208 22.36 -13.54 -8.01
N GLY A 209 21.87 -12.32 -8.24
CA GLY A 209 22.01 -11.18 -7.34
C GLY A 209 23.45 -10.92 -6.87
N TRP A 210 23.58 -10.52 -5.61
CA TRP A 210 24.87 -10.31 -4.96
C TRP A 210 25.41 -11.62 -4.38
N LYS A 211 26.57 -12.06 -4.86
CA LYS A 211 27.27 -13.24 -4.34
C LYS A 211 28.78 -13.09 -4.43
N TRP A 212 29.49 -13.96 -3.72
CA TRP A 212 30.95 -14.02 -3.74
C TRP A 212 31.47 -14.44 -5.12
N ASP A 213 32.48 -13.73 -5.60
CA ASP A 213 33.17 -14.05 -6.83
C ASP A 213 34.66 -14.36 -6.58
N ASN A 214 35.08 -15.55 -7.01
CA ASN A 214 36.44 -16.04 -6.78
C ASN A 214 37.51 -15.31 -7.60
N ASP A 215 37.15 -14.76 -8.77
CA ASP A 215 38.14 -14.13 -9.66
C ASP A 215 38.58 -12.78 -9.11
N ILE A 216 37.65 -12.04 -8.50
CA ILE A 216 37.92 -10.72 -7.89
C ILE A 216 38.04 -10.75 -6.36
N GLN A 217 37.79 -11.90 -5.73
CA GLN A 217 37.81 -12.08 -4.27
C GLN A 217 36.93 -11.07 -3.51
N ALA A 218 35.74 -10.79 -4.05
CA ALA A 218 34.79 -9.85 -3.48
C ALA A 218 33.35 -10.23 -3.85
N VAL A 219 32.39 -9.68 -3.11
CA VAL A 219 30.97 -9.79 -3.46
C VAL A 219 30.68 -8.82 -4.61
N ARG A 220 30.08 -9.30 -5.69
CA ARG A 220 29.61 -8.47 -6.81
C ARG A 220 28.20 -8.84 -7.21
N TYR A 221 27.55 -7.90 -7.88
CA TYR A 221 26.25 -8.11 -8.51
C TYR A 221 26.43 -8.86 -9.84
N HIS A 222 25.60 -9.87 -10.07
CA HIS A 222 25.65 -10.73 -11.27
C HIS A 222 24.53 -10.45 -12.28
N GLY A 223 23.80 -9.34 -12.14
CA GLY A 223 22.71 -8.99 -13.05
C GLY A 223 21.51 -9.94 -12.97
N THR A 224 20.61 -9.77 -13.92
CA THR A 224 19.37 -10.54 -14.05
C THR A 224 19.30 -11.20 -15.43
N GLN A 225 18.35 -12.11 -15.61
CA GLN A 225 18.03 -12.72 -16.91
C GLN A 225 16.81 -12.08 -17.59
N ASP A 226 16.40 -10.89 -17.14
CA ASP A 226 15.27 -10.18 -17.75
C ASP A 226 15.65 -9.73 -19.18
N GLU A 227 14.68 -9.79 -20.10
CA GLU A 227 14.91 -9.46 -21.51
C GLU A 227 14.00 -8.33 -21.98
N VAL A 228 14.61 -7.27 -22.51
CA VAL A 228 13.90 -6.18 -23.20
C VAL A 228 13.76 -6.57 -24.68
N LEU A 229 12.53 -6.65 -25.16
CA LEU A 229 12.18 -7.24 -26.45
C LEU A 229 11.26 -6.30 -27.24
N THR A 230 11.20 -6.46 -28.55
CA THR A 230 10.33 -5.66 -29.42
C THR A 230 9.36 -6.56 -30.18
N ILE A 231 8.07 -6.21 -30.17
CA ILE A 231 7.06 -6.96 -30.92
C ILE A 231 7.29 -6.80 -32.43
N ALA A 232 7.42 -7.92 -33.14
CA ALA A 232 7.41 -7.98 -34.60
C ALA A 232 5.99 -8.17 -35.15
N ASN A 233 5.23 -9.12 -34.58
CA ASN A 233 3.88 -9.47 -35.01
C ASN A 233 3.07 -10.07 -33.85
N ILE A 234 1.74 -9.98 -33.92
CA ILE A 234 0.81 -10.58 -32.96
C ILE A 234 -0.23 -11.38 -33.73
N ASP A 235 -0.46 -12.62 -33.30
CA ASP A 235 -1.57 -13.47 -33.75
C ASP A 235 -2.26 -14.08 -32.53
N ALA A 236 -3.43 -13.53 -32.18
CA ALA A 236 -4.13 -13.83 -30.92
C ALA A 236 -3.19 -13.71 -29.69
N ASN A 237 -2.96 -14.82 -28.96
CA ASN A 237 -2.09 -14.87 -27.80
C ASN A 237 -0.62 -15.21 -28.14
N VAL A 238 -0.26 -15.34 -29.41
CA VAL A 238 1.11 -15.61 -29.85
C VAL A 238 1.77 -14.30 -30.29
N VAL A 239 2.81 -13.88 -29.59
CA VAL A 239 3.60 -12.69 -29.90
C VAL A 239 4.92 -13.12 -30.51
N THR A 240 5.18 -12.68 -31.74
CA THR A 240 6.48 -12.86 -32.41
C THR A 240 7.35 -11.63 -32.16
N LEU A 241 8.60 -11.85 -31.81
CA LEU A 241 9.59 -10.85 -31.42
C LEU A 241 10.58 -10.58 -32.56
N ASN A 242 11.15 -9.37 -32.58
CA ASN A 242 12.23 -9.02 -33.51
C ASN A 242 13.54 -9.75 -33.14
N GLU A 243 13.76 -9.90 -31.84
CA GLU A 243 14.92 -10.53 -31.24
C GLU A 243 14.65 -12.03 -30.96
N SER A 244 15.72 -12.83 -30.92
CA SER A 244 15.66 -14.17 -30.31
C SER A 244 16.02 -14.06 -28.83
N LEU A 245 15.33 -14.84 -28.00
CA LEU A 245 15.57 -14.91 -26.56
C LEU A 245 17.00 -15.37 -26.28
N GLN A 246 17.63 -14.74 -25.29
CA GLN A 246 19.00 -15.03 -24.88
C GLN A 246 19.06 -16.09 -23.78
N TYR A 247 18.01 -16.23 -22.97
CA TYR A 247 17.97 -17.12 -21.83
C TYR A 247 16.82 -18.13 -21.91
N ASP A 248 17.01 -19.27 -21.27
CA ASP A 248 15.92 -20.20 -20.99
C ASP A 248 15.20 -19.74 -19.73
N HIS A 249 13.88 -19.56 -19.83
CA HIS A 249 13.00 -19.11 -18.76
C HIS A 249 12.24 -20.29 -18.15
N PHE A 250 12.99 -21.33 -17.75
CA PHE A 250 12.41 -22.52 -17.13
C PHE A 250 11.76 -22.19 -15.79
N THR A 251 10.61 -22.80 -15.53
CA THR A 251 9.99 -22.78 -14.21
C THR A 251 10.09 -24.15 -13.53
N PRO A 252 10.10 -24.19 -12.19
CA PRO A 252 10.27 -25.46 -11.46
C PRO A 252 9.04 -26.38 -11.55
N ARG A 253 7.86 -25.81 -11.84
CA ARG A 253 6.57 -26.53 -11.88
C ARG A 253 5.71 -26.06 -13.05
N SER A 254 4.85 -26.95 -13.58
CA SER A 254 4.11 -26.69 -14.82
C SER A 254 3.08 -25.57 -14.72
N ASP A 255 2.49 -25.37 -13.56
CA ASP A 255 1.52 -24.31 -13.22
C ASP A 255 2.19 -22.96 -12.92
N LEU A 256 3.50 -22.95 -12.64
CA LEU A 256 4.27 -21.72 -12.46
C LEU A 256 4.81 -21.24 -13.80
N LYS A 257 4.70 -19.94 -14.07
CA LYS A 257 5.13 -19.31 -15.32
C LYS A 257 5.73 -17.94 -15.06
N THR A 258 6.66 -17.52 -15.92
CA THR A 258 7.19 -16.15 -15.87
C THR A 258 6.18 -15.12 -16.39
N SER A 259 6.41 -13.86 -16.06
CA SER A 259 5.58 -12.73 -16.47
C SER A 259 6.27 -11.91 -17.57
N VAL A 260 5.47 -11.35 -18.48
CA VAL A 260 5.90 -10.39 -19.49
C VAL A 260 5.09 -9.10 -19.36
N ALA A 261 5.80 -7.97 -19.27
CA ALA A 261 5.22 -6.65 -19.24
C ALA A 261 5.31 -5.97 -20.61
N ASN A 262 4.30 -5.17 -20.95
CA ASN A 262 4.37 -4.21 -22.04
C ASN A 262 4.64 -2.81 -21.46
N MET A 263 5.76 -2.22 -21.87
CA MET A 263 6.25 -0.93 -21.36
C MET A 263 5.78 0.26 -22.21
N SER A 264 5.21 0.02 -23.40
CA SER A 264 4.80 1.07 -24.33
C SER A 264 3.42 1.62 -24.01
N ARG A 265 3.33 2.95 -23.90
CA ARG A 265 2.08 3.71 -23.76
C ARG A 265 2.06 4.85 -24.77
N ASN A 266 0.85 5.26 -25.16
CA ASN A 266 0.68 6.38 -26.10
C ASN A 266 0.78 7.76 -25.41
N VAL A 267 0.79 7.79 -24.07
CA VAL A 267 1.15 8.98 -23.29
C VAL A 267 2.46 8.72 -22.56
N THR A 268 3.48 9.55 -22.82
CA THR A 268 4.83 9.37 -22.28
C THR A 268 5.32 10.65 -21.60
N ILE A 269 5.86 10.51 -20.39
CA ILE A 269 6.65 11.56 -19.73
C ILE A 269 8.07 11.00 -19.59
N ALA A 270 9.08 11.72 -20.08
CA ALA A 270 10.44 11.19 -20.17
C ALA A 270 11.49 12.27 -19.91
N THR A 271 12.67 11.86 -19.42
CA THR A 271 13.87 12.71 -19.58
C THR A 271 14.29 12.69 -21.06
N GLN A 272 14.61 13.84 -21.62
CA GLN A 272 15.14 13.95 -22.99
C GLN A 272 16.57 13.40 -23.05
N ASP A 273 16.87 12.58 -24.06
CA ASP A 273 18.20 12.00 -24.27
C ASP A 273 18.82 11.38 -23.00
N PRO A 274 18.14 10.40 -22.37
CA PRO A 274 18.50 9.88 -21.05
C PRO A 274 19.84 9.13 -21.04
N ASP A 275 20.31 8.65 -22.19
CA ASP A 275 21.59 7.95 -22.33
C ASP A 275 22.79 8.90 -22.18
N ASN A 276 22.61 10.20 -22.49
CA ASN A 276 23.62 11.24 -22.35
C ASN A 276 23.37 12.19 -21.16
N THR A 277 22.24 12.04 -20.48
CA THR A 277 21.86 12.87 -19.32
C THR A 277 22.36 12.24 -18.03
N ALA A 278 23.25 12.96 -17.33
CA ALA A 278 23.73 12.55 -16.01
C ALA A 278 22.56 12.39 -15.03
N THR A 279 22.64 11.41 -14.12
CA THR A 279 21.55 11.08 -13.18
C THR A 279 20.99 12.30 -12.44
N HIS A 280 21.85 13.15 -11.87
CA HIS A 280 21.44 14.34 -11.11
C HIS A 280 20.75 15.43 -11.97
N ARG A 281 20.80 15.29 -13.30
CA ARG A 281 20.20 16.20 -14.28
C ARG A 281 18.88 15.70 -14.86
N ARG A 282 18.44 14.48 -14.53
CA ARG A 282 17.18 13.92 -15.04
C ARG A 282 15.96 14.68 -14.53
N GLY A 283 14.86 14.58 -15.30
CA GLY A 283 13.55 15.04 -14.88
C GLY A 283 12.94 14.13 -13.82
N HIS A 284 11.93 14.61 -13.11
CA HIS A 284 11.16 13.80 -12.14
C HIS A 284 9.69 14.24 -12.15
N VAL A 285 8.83 13.48 -11.45
CA VAL A 285 7.41 13.81 -11.32
C VAL A 285 7.02 13.83 -9.86
N MET A 286 6.32 14.88 -9.45
CA MET A 286 5.82 15.03 -8.08
C MET A 286 4.39 15.58 -8.09
N PHE A 287 3.47 14.77 -7.58
CA PHE A 287 2.08 15.13 -7.36
C PHE A 287 1.87 15.53 -5.91
N MET A 288 1.45 16.76 -5.67
CA MET A 288 1.43 17.40 -4.36
C MET A 288 0.02 17.45 -3.74
N GLN A 289 0.00 17.79 -2.46
CA GLN A 289 -1.08 17.64 -1.48
C GLN A 289 -2.52 17.95 -1.93
N THR A 290 -2.72 18.93 -2.80
CA THR A 290 -4.06 19.45 -3.16
C THR A 290 -4.62 18.94 -4.50
N ALA A 291 -3.81 18.27 -5.32
CA ALA A 291 -4.22 17.81 -6.64
C ALA A 291 -5.14 16.57 -6.61
N GLU A 292 -6.32 16.60 -7.22
CA GLU A 292 -6.95 15.33 -7.62
C GLU A 292 -6.08 14.69 -8.72
N VAL A 293 -5.67 13.43 -8.53
CA VAL A 293 -4.74 12.76 -9.45
C VAL A 293 -5.36 11.45 -9.93
N ASP A 294 -5.57 11.37 -11.24
CA ASP A 294 -5.97 10.16 -11.94
C ASP A 294 -5.03 9.95 -13.14
N VAL A 295 -4.16 8.95 -13.05
CA VAL A 295 -3.15 8.62 -14.07
C VAL A 295 -3.36 7.18 -14.53
N ARG A 296 -3.76 7.01 -15.79
CA ARG A 296 -4.04 5.72 -16.40
C ARG A 296 -3.30 5.55 -17.71
N TYR A 297 -2.66 4.39 -17.86
CA TYR A 297 -2.00 3.95 -19.09
C TYR A 297 -0.98 4.97 -19.64
N ALA A 298 -0.16 5.55 -18.76
CA ALA A 298 0.95 6.44 -19.12
C ALA A 298 2.30 5.80 -18.79
N SER A 299 3.34 6.15 -19.56
CA SER A 299 4.72 5.72 -19.27
C SER A 299 5.56 6.85 -18.69
N PHE A 300 6.43 6.49 -17.75
CA PHE A 300 7.40 7.34 -17.08
C PHE A 300 8.79 6.78 -17.37
N TRP A 301 9.50 7.40 -18.31
CA TRP A 301 10.69 6.82 -18.93
C TRP A 301 11.97 7.55 -18.53
N GLN A 302 12.90 6.83 -17.91
CA GLN A 302 14.21 7.33 -17.48
C GLN A 302 14.08 8.62 -16.66
N LEU A 303 13.05 8.66 -15.81
CA LEU A 303 12.77 9.75 -14.88
C LEU A 303 13.27 9.39 -13.48
N GLY A 304 13.35 10.40 -12.63
CA GLY A 304 13.95 10.32 -11.32
C GLY A 304 15.43 10.70 -11.37
N ARG A 305 15.87 11.38 -10.31
CA ARG A 305 17.28 11.76 -10.09
C ARG A 305 17.76 11.57 -8.66
N THR A 306 16.89 11.15 -7.75
CA THR A 306 17.33 10.61 -6.46
C THR A 306 17.97 9.26 -6.70
N ASP A 307 19.25 9.14 -6.43
CA ASP A 307 20.01 7.91 -6.65
C ASP A 307 20.06 7.09 -5.36
N LYS A 308 19.33 5.97 -5.32
CA LYS A 308 19.26 5.10 -4.14
C LYS A 308 20.46 4.15 -4.02
N SER A 309 21.40 4.16 -4.96
CA SER A 309 22.68 3.46 -4.81
C SER A 309 23.60 4.16 -3.82
N PHE A 310 23.40 5.46 -3.59
CA PHE A 310 24.09 6.26 -2.58
C PHE A 310 23.16 6.68 -1.44
N LEU A 311 23.76 7.19 -0.36
CA LEU A 311 23.00 7.83 0.70
C LEU A 311 22.21 9.02 0.12
N THR A 312 20.91 9.07 0.43
CA THR A 312 20.06 10.22 0.09
C THR A 312 19.73 11.01 1.35
N LEU A 313 19.61 12.33 1.25
CA LEU A 313 19.33 13.22 2.39
C LEU A 313 18.23 14.22 2.06
N GLU A 314 17.68 14.88 3.07
CA GLU A 314 16.84 16.05 2.86
C GLU A 314 17.69 17.22 2.34
N ALA A 315 17.07 18.13 1.58
CA ALA A 315 17.78 19.27 1.03
C ALA A 315 18.44 20.14 2.12
N SER A 316 17.80 20.25 3.29
CA SER A 316 18.29 21.02 4.44
C SER A 316 19.54 20.44 5.10
N ASP A 317 19.87 19.18 4.84
CA ASP A 317 21.01 18.50 5.48
C ASP A 317 22.32 18.73 4.71
N PHE A 318 22.26 19.39 3.55
CA PHE A 318 23.43 19.76 2.76
C PHE A 318 23.92 21.17 3.09
N ASP A 319 25.17 21.28 3.56
CA ASP A 319 25.86 22.55 3.78
C ASP A 319 27.30 22.49 3.25
N PRO A 320 27.60 23.06 2.05
CA PRO A 320 26.66 23.67 1.11
C PRO A 320 25.92 22.62 0.26
N ILE A 321 24.71 22.97 -0.19
CA ILE A 321 24.04 22.25 -1.28
C ILE A 321 24.73 22.55 -2.62
N THR A 322 24.89 21.52 -3.45
CA THR A 322 25.49 21.60 -4.79
C THR A 322 24.53 21.00 -5.82
N PRO A 323 24.68 21.30 -7.13
CA PRO A 323 23.80 20.71 -8.14
C PRO A 323 23.85 19.17 -8.20
N THR A 324 24.92 18.56 -7.69
CA THR A 324 25.11 17.10 -7.62
C THR A 324 24.69 16.50 -6.27
N SER A 325 24.16 17.30 -5.35
CA SER A 325 23.69 16.80 -4.05
C SER A 325 22.53 15.80 -4.24
N ASN A 326 22.64 14.62 -3.63
CA ASN A 326 21.66 13.54 -3.76
C ASN A 326 20.45 13.76 -2.83
N VAL A 327 19.62 14.73 -3.20
CA VAL A 327 18.40 15.09 -2.46
C VAL A 327 17.31 14.07 -2.72
N ARG A 328 16.67 13.58 -1.66
CA ARG A 328 15.56 12.62 -1.74
C ARG A 328 14.27 13.25 -2.29
N GLY A 329 13.36 12.40 -2.77
CA GLY A 329 12.03 12.82 -3.23
C GLY A 329 11.94 13.20 -4.71
N ARG A 330 12.99 12.98 -5.51
CA ARG A 330 13.00 13.24 -6.96
C ARG A 330 12.88 11.92 -7.73
N TYR A 331 11.69 11.34 -7.74
CA TYR A 331 11.42 9.99 -8.28
C TYR A 331 10.63 10.04 -9.60
N ALA A 332 10.53 8.90 -10.27
CA ALA A 332 9.84 8.78 -11.56
C ALA A 332 8.33 9.02 -11.43
N PHE A 333 7.71 8.52 -10.35
CA PHE A 333 6.31 8.75 -10.01
C PHE A 333 6.19 8.96 -8.49
N HIS A 334 5.94 10.18 -8.03
CA HIS A 334 5.91 10.49 -6.60
C HIS A 334 4.60 11.16 -6.17
N LEU A 335 3.81 10.48 -5.34
CA LEU A 335 2.70 11.06 -4.60
C LEU A 335 3.23 11.65 -3.30
N HIS A 336 3.28 12.97 -3.18
CA HIS A 336 3.88 13.64 -2.02
C HIS A 336 2.81 14.21 -1.11
N ARG A 337 2.58 13.53 0.02
CA ARG A 337 1.82 14.01 1.18
C ARG A 337 0.41 14.49 0.85
N LYS A 338 -0.37 13.65 0.17
CA LYS A 338 -1.76 13.93 -0.20
C LYS A 338 -2.71 13.91 0.98
N GLY A 339 -2.30 13.36 2.12
CA GLY A 339 -3.16 13.08 3.26
C GLY A 339 -3.90 11.75 3.08
N ILE A 340 -3.99 11.02 4.18
CA ILE A 340 -4.50 9.64 4.22
C ILE A 340 -6.03 9.56 4.27
N THR A 341 -6.71 10.65 4.63
CA THR A 341 -8.18 10.75 4.68
C THR A 341 -8.79 11.39 3.43
N ASN A 342 -7.94 11.87 2.52
CA ASN A 342 -8.38 12.47 1.27
C ASN A 342 -8.83 11.41 0.26
N ALA A 343 -9.51 11.87 -0.80
CA ALA A 343 -9.90 11.00 -1.91
C ALA A 343 -8.68 10.25 -2.47
N PRO A 344 -8.82 8.96 -2.78
CA PRO A 344 -7.70 8.15 -3.22
C PRO A 344 -7.15 8.65 -4.55
N VAL A 345 -5.82 8.73 -4.65
CA VAL A 345 -5.13 8.89 -5.93
C VAL A 345 -5.30 7.61 -6.75
N ILE A 346 -5.53 7.75 -8.05
CA ILE A 346 -5.70 6.62 -8.96
C ILE A 346 -4.48 6.50 -9.87
N ALA A 347 -3.81 5.34 -9.84
CA ALA A 347 -2.76 4.98 -10.79
C ALA A 347 -3.05 3.58 -11.38
N ILE A 348 -3.43 3.52 -12.67
CA ILE A 348 -3.87 2.27 -13.31
C ILE A 348 -3.10 1.99 -14.59
N GLY A 349 -2.51 0.81 -14.72
CA GLY A 349 -1.94 0.37 -16.00
C GLY A 349 -0.72 1.15 -16.49
N ASN A 350 -0.07 1.91 -15.61
CA ASN A 350 1.09 2.74 -15.94
C ASN A 350 2.37 1.90 -16.04
N ALA A 351 3.40 2.49 -16.63
CA ALA A 351 4.72 1.87 -16.73
C ALA A 351 5.81 2.84 -16.26
N VAL A 352 6.67 2.43 -15.33
CA VAL A 352 7.90 3.15 -14.92
C VAL A 352 9.11 2.34 -15.37
N MET A 353 10.07 2.98 -16.03
CA MET A 353 11.30 2.32 -16.47
C MET A 353 12.55 3.18 -16.25
N GLY A 354 13.60 2.59 -15.68
CA GLY A 354 14.95 3.20 -15.62
C GLY A 354 15.11 4.27 -14.53
N SER A 355 14.47 4.07 -13.37
CA SER A 355 14.60 5.00 -12.24
C SER A 355 15.90 4.74 -11.48
N PRO A 356 16.77 5.75 -11.26
CA PRO A 356 17.98 5.59 -10.44
C PRO A 356 17.67 5.44 -8.94
N GLY A 357 16.41 5.57 -8.57
CA GLY A 357 15.89 5.30 -7.25
C GLY A 357 14.56 4.57 -7.35
N TRP A 358 13.63 4.91 -6.46
CA TRP A 358 12.33 4.27 -6.42
C TRP A 358 11.51 4.49 -7.69
N GLY A 359 10.72 3.48 -8.06
CA GLY A 359 9.80 3.55 -9.20
C GLY A 359 8.54 4.36 -8.87
N TYR A 360 7.60 3.72 -8.17
CA TYR A 360 6.37 4.33 -7.66
C TYR A 360 6.49 4.64 -6.18
N VAL A 361 6.21 5.89 -5.81
CA VAL A 361 6.30 6.36 -4.43
C VAL A 361 4.93 6.85 -3.95
N HIS A 362 4.42 6.16 -2.95
CA HIS A 362 3.21 6.43 -2.21
C HIS A 362 3.64 7.00 -0.86
N HIS A 363 3.57 8.31 -0.68
CA HIS A 363 4.06 8.98 0.54
C HIS A 363 2.91 9.76 1.17
N ASP A 364 2.55 9.39 2.40
CA ASP A 364 1.53 10.07 3.24
C ASP A 364 0.25 10.38 2.46
N SER A 365 -0.34 9.33 1.89
CA SER A 365 -1.47 9.45 0.95
C SER A 365 -2.42 8.25 1.05
N ASN A 366 -3.64 8.42 0.55
CA ASN A 366 -4.52 7.33 0.15
C ASN A 366 -4.36 7.10 -1.37
N ALA A 367 -3.98 5.89 -1.81
CA ALA A 367 -3.78 5.64 -3.25
C ALA A 367 -4.12 4.21 -3.69
N PHE A 368 -4.60 4.09 -4.93
CA PHE A 368 -4.86 2.83 -5.61
C PHE A 368 -3.88 2.65 -6.77
N PHE A 369 -2.98 1.69 -6.62
CA PHE A 369 -2.08 1.23 -7.66
C PHE A 369 -2.61 -0.10 -8.20
N HIS A 370 -3.13 -0.08 -9.41
CA HIS A 370 -3.69 -1.28 -10.04
C HIS A 370 -3.01 -1.56 -11.38
N ASN A 371 -2.52 -2.78 -11.57
CA ASN A 371 -1.97 -3.22 -12.86
C ASN A 371 -0.81 -2.35 -13.40
N ASN A 372 -0.05 -1.69 -12.52
CA ASN A 372 1.13 -0.92 -12.93
C ASN A 372 2.37 -1.81 -13.03
N VAL A 373 3.33 -1.39 -13.85
CA VAL A 373 4.61 -2.08 -14.03
C VAL A 373 5.76 -1.16 -13.66
N SER A 374 6.69 -1.63 -12.83
CA SER A 374 8.01 -1.04 -12.66
C SER A 374 9.09 -1.97 -13.24
N PHE A 375 10.04 -1.41 -13.97
CA PHE A 375 11.21 -2.13 -14.47
C PHE A 375 12.48 -1.30 -14.33
N ASP A 376 13.59 -1.96 -13.98
CA ASP A 376 14.92 -1.35 -13.94
C ASP A 376 14.97 -0.14 -13.01
N THR A 377 14.67 -0.40 -11.73
CA THR A 377 14.76 0.59 -10.65
C THR A 377 15.91 0.26 -9.71
N PHE A 378 16.37 1.26 -8.95
CA PHE A 378 17.28 1.03 -7.84
C PHE A 378 16.58 1.25 -6.50
N GLY A 379 16.83 0.39 -5.53
CA GLY A 379 16.26 0.43 -4.20
C GLY A 379 14.93 -0.31 -4.15
N ALA A 380 13.90 0.17 -4.85
CA ALA A 380 12.59 -0.49 -4.87
C ALA A 380 11.73 -0.16 -6.10
N GLY A 381 10.87 -1.10 -6.49
CA GLY A 381 9.86 -0.91 -7.54
C GLY A 381 8.68 -0.05 -7.08
N PHE A 382 8.11 -0.41 -5.94
CA PHE A 382 6.98 0.28 -5.29
C PHE A 382 7.30 0.55 -3.82
N VAL A 383 6.97 1.75 -3.33
CA VAL A 383 7.30 2.18 -1.97
C VAL A 383 6.12 2.88 -1.32
N ALA A 384 5.73 2.40 -0.14
CA ALA A 384 4.97 3.15 0.87
C ALA A 384 5.99 3.71 1.86
N GLU A 385 6.22 5.03 1.83
CA GLU A 385 7.44 5.66 2.33
C GLU A 385 7.44 5.91 3.85
N THR A 386 6.33 6.37 4.42
CA THR A 386 6.33 6.97 5.77
C THR A 386 5.54 6.19 6.82
N GLY A 387 4.75 5.21 6.40
CA GLY A 387 4.11 4.24 7.28
C GLY A 387 2.63 4.46 7.53
N ASN A 388 2.12 5.67 7.33
CA ASN A 388 0.70 5.99 7.49
C ASN A 388 -0.12 5.78 6.20
N GLU A 389 0.52 5.38 5.09
CA GLU A 389 -0.16 5.21 3.82
C GLU A 389 -1.29 4.17 3.88
N VAL A 390 -2.41 4.51 3.25
CA VAL A 390 -3.59 3.63 3.11
C VAL A 390 -3.95 3.47 1.64
N GLY A 391 -4.80 2.49 1.34
CA GLY A 391 -5.28 2.23 -0.01
C GLY A 391 -4.95 0.82 -0.46
N SER A 392 -4.69 0.63 -1.75
CA SER A 392 -4.58 -0.72 -2.32
C SER A 392 -3.62 -0.80 -3.49
N TRP A 393 -2.75 -1.80 -3.44
CA TRP A 393 -1.87 -2.23 -4.51
C TRP A 393 -2.34 -3.60 -4.99
N THR A 394 -2.89 -3.65 -6.21
CA THR A 394 -3.45 -4.86 -6.81
C THR A 394 -2.86 -5.15 -8.17
N GLN A 395 -2.50 -6.41 -8.43
CA GLN A 395 -2.05 -6.87 -9.75
C GLN A 395 -0.85 -6.08 -10.33
N ASN A 396 -0.01 -5.47 -9.49
CA ASN A 396 1.17 -4.75 -9.98
C ASN A 396 2.33 -5.72 -10.22
N LEU A 397 3.23 -5.35 -11.14
CA LEU A 397 4.41 -6.13 -11.48
C LEU A 397 5.68 -5.30 -11.28
N ALA A 398 6.59 -5.78 -10.45
CA ALA A 398 7.92 -5.22 -10.27
C ALA A 398 8.96 -6.19 -10.83
N ILE A 399 9.74 -5.74 -11.82
CA ILE A 399 10.82 -6.52 -12.43
C ILE A 399 12.12 -5.75 -12.22
N LYS A 400 13.18 -6.39 -11.74
CA LYS A 400 14.51 -5.79 -11.61
C LYS A 400 14.50 -4.49 -10.78
N ALA A 401 14.36 -4.66 -9.46
CA ALA A 401 14.75 -3.66 -8.49
C ALA A 401 16.13 -4.00 -7.95
N GLU A 402 17.18 -3.39 -8.50
CA GLU A 402 18.55 -3.58 -8.01
C GLU A 402 18.70 -2.89 -6.65
N GLY A 403 19.46 -3.49 -5.73
CA GLY A 403 19.74 -2.88 -4.44
C GLY A 403 21.18 -3.12 -4.00
N ASN A 404 21.50 -2.71 -2.79
CA ASN A 404 22.78 -3.09 -2.17
C ASN A 404 22.83 -4.60 -1.82
N SER A 405 23.95 -5.06 -1.29
CA SER A 405 24.21 -6.50 -1.03
C SER A 405 23.57 -7.04 0.27
N ALA A 406 22.66 -6.30 0.89
CA ALA A 406 22.08 -6.71 2.17
C ALA A 406 21.07 -7.85 1.99
N PHE A 407 21.31 -8.98 2.68
CA PHE A 407 20.32 -10.05 2.81
C PHE A 407 19.16 -9.65 3.75
N ASN A 408 19.49 -9.00 4.86
CA ASN A 408 18.49 -8.49 5.79
C ASN A 408 18.31 -6.98 5.53
N PRO A 409 17.09 -6.53 5.19
CA PRO A 409 16.87 -5.15 4.81
C PRO A 409 17.23 -4.17 5.93
N LYS A 410 17.16 -4.57 7.21
CA LYS A 410 17.56 -3.71 8.34
C LYS A 410 19.02 -3.27 8.32
N ASN A 411 19.89 -4.04 7.66
CA ASN A 411 21.33 -3.78 7.60
C ASN A 411 21.74 -3.01 6.33
N GLY A 412 20.82 -2.86 5.37
CA GLY A 412 21.06 -2.18 4.10
C GLY A 412 20.48 -0.77 4.04
N ASN A 413 19.95 -0.25 5.14
CA ASN A 413 19.26 1.04 5.19
C ASN A 413 19.78 1.88 6.36
N ASP A 414 19.79 3.21 6.19
CA ASP A 414 20.13 4.13 7.28
C ASP A 414 18.84 4.57 7.99
N ARG A 415 18.56 3.94 9.13
CA ARG A 415 17.36 4.18 9.92
C ARG A 415 17.32 5.60 10.49
N ASP A 416 18.46 6.12 10.93
CA ASP A 416 18.52 7.37 11.69
C ASP A 416 18.36 8.56 10.74
N LEU A 417 18.92 8.45 9.53
CA LEU A 417 18.72 9.39 8.42
C LEU A 417 17.43 9.12 7.63
N PHE A 418 16.69 8.07 7.95
CA PHE A 418 15.48 7.64 7.23
C PHE A 418 15.71 7.43 5.72
N ASP A 419 16.88 6.91 5.34
CA ASP A 419 17.19 6.51 3.97
C ASP A 419 16.96 5.00 3.81
N ILE A 420 15.68 4.69 3.62
CA ILE A 420 15.12 3.33 3.53
C ILE A 420 14.96 2.87 2.08
N GLY A 421 14.48 1.62 1.87
CA GLY A 421 14.15 1.05 0.57
C GLY A 421 15.31 1.01 -0.42
N ARG A 422 16.52 0.71 0.05
CA ARG A 422 17.75 0.65 -0.78
C ARG A 422 18.19 -0.77 -1.13
N THR A 423 17.42 -1.76 -0.70
CA THR A 423 17.88 -3.14 -0.63
C THR A 423 17.50 -3.98 -1.81
N GLY A 424 16.75 -3.43 -2.78
CA GLY A 424 16.44 -4.07 -4.05
C GLY A 424 15.12 -4.81 -3.96
N ASP A 425 14.08 -4.07 -3.64
CA ASP A 425 12.81 -4.61 -3.17
C ASP A 425 11.74 -4.47 -4.27
N GLY A 426 10.98 -5.52 -4.56
CA GLY A 426 9.84 -5.40 -5.47
C GLY A 426 8.81 -4.42 -4.89
N PHE A 427 8.40 -4.70 -3.65
CA PHE A 427 7.43 -3.91 -2.89
C PHE A 427 7.96 -3.62 -1.49
N TRP A 428 8.12 -2.34 -1.17
CA TRP A 428 8.53 -1.85 0.14
C TRP A 428 7.36 -1.21 0.88
N PHE A 429 7.14 -1.65 2.11
CA PHE A 429 6.12 -1.13 3.01
C PHE A 429 6.77 -0.64 4.30
N GLN A 430 6.78 0.68 4.48
CA GLN A 430 7.04 1.26 5.80
C GLN A 430 5.83 1.08 6.73
N GLY A 431 4.62 0.95 6.16
CA GLY A 431 3.33 0.86 6.85
C GLY A 431 2.62 -0.49 6.73
N ARG A 432 1.54 -0.68 7.48
CA ARG A 432 0.81 -1.97 7.56
C ARG A 432 -0.59 -1.93 6.95
N MET A 433 -1.07 -0.74 6.52
CA MET A 433 -2.45 -0.52 6.08
C MET A 433 -2.66 -0.50 4.56
N VAL A 434 -1.61 -0.61 3.75
CA VAL A 434 -1.76 -0.76 2.29
C VAL A 434 -2.15 -2.20 1.98
N ARG A 435 -3.32 -2.38 1.36
CA ARG A 435 -3.78 -3.69 0.90
C ARG A 435 -2.96 -4.17 -0.30
N SER A 436 -2.25 -5.29 -0.17
CA SER A 436 -1.39 -5.89 -1.20
C SER A 436 -1.98 -7.20 -1.71
N VAL A 437 -2.54 -7.21 -2.92
CA VAL A 437 -3.21 -8.39 -3.49
C VAL A 437 -2.76 -8.71 -4.92
N ASN A 438 -2.41 -9.96 -5.18
CA ASN A 438 -2.02 -10.47 -6.51
C ASN A 438 -0.86 -9.70 -7.17
N ASN A 439 0.04 -9.10 -6.39
CA ASN A 439 1.22 -8.43 -6.93
C ASN A 439 2.33 -9.43 -7.20
N ILE A 440 3.18 -9.13 -8.19
CA ILE A 440 4.27 -10.01 -8.62
C ILE A 440 5.60 -9.26 -8.54
N ALA A 441 6.58 -9.84 -7.86
CA ALA A 441 7.95 -9.33 -7.79
C ALA A 441 8.96 -10.34 -8.38
N ALA A 442 9.69 -9.91 -9.41
CA ALA A 442 10.62 -10.77 -10.15
C ALA A 442 12.01 -10.16 -10.26
N SER A 443 13.06 -10.99 -10.16
CA SER A 443 14.46 -10.56 -10.31
C SER A 443 14.88 -9.48 -9.30
N VAL A 444 14.58 -9.70 -8.03
CA VAL A 444 14.77 -8.74 -6.92
C VAL A 444 15.55 -9.35 -5.77
N ASN A 445 16.17 -8.54 -4.90
CA ASN A 445 16.69 -9.06 -3.64
C ASN A 445 15.55 -9.52 -2.74
N HIS A 446 14.52 -8.68 -2.58
CA HIS A 446 13.36 -8.99 -1.74
C HIS A 446 12.07 -8.84 -2.53
N GLY A 447 11.20 -9.84 -2.53
CA GLY A 447 9.89 -9.72 -3.16
C GLY A 447 9.03 -8.65 -2.48
N PHE A 448 8.78 -8.86 -1.19
CA PHE A 448 7.98 -8.00 -0.34
C PHE A 448 8.70 -7.72 0.98
N VAL A 449 8.76 -6.45 1.38
CA VAL A 449 9.41 -6.03 2.64
C VAL A 449 8.47 -5.17 3.46
N TYR A 450 8.16 -5.62 4.67
CA TYR A 450 7.50 -4.85 5.72
C TYR A 450 8.54 -4.45 6.76
N LEU A 451 8.97 -3.18 6.74
CA LEU A 451 10.01 -2.67 7.64
C LEU A 451 9.48 -1.51 8.46
N HIS A 452 9.03 -1.78 9.69
CA HIS A 452 8.40 -0.78 10.56
C HIS A 452 9.42 -0.18 11.53
N ARG A 453 10.45 0.45 10.96
CA ARG A 453 11.57 1.04 11.71
C ARG A 453 12.06 2.31 11.00
N GLY A 454 12.33 3.37 11.77
CA GLY A 454 12.84 4.62 11.18
C GLY A 454 12.44 5.84 12.01
N SER A 455 13.29 6.85 12.05
CA SER A 455 13.00 8.12 12.74
C SER A 455 11.98 9.01 12.01
N GLY A 456 11.74 8.76 10.71
CA GLY A 456 10.85 9.55 9.85
C GLY A 456 9.44 8.98 9.66
N MET A 457 9.06 7.96 10.42
CA MET A 457 7.73 7.36 10.32
C MET A 457 6.64 8.28 10.86
N LEU A 458 5.46 8.25 10.25
CA LEU A 458 4.31 9.06 10.63
C LEU A 458 3.25 8.19 11.33
N SER A 459 2.83 8.62 12.51
CA SER A 459 1.66 8.05 13.18
C SER A 459 0.37 8.47 12.49
N PHE A 460 -0.73 7.78 12.77
CA PHE A 460 -2.03 8.06 12.17
C PHE A 460 -3.16 7.93 13.21
N PRO A 461 -4.32 8.59 12.99
CA PRO A 461 -5.48 8.38 13.85
C PRO A 461 -5.99 6.94 13.72
N GLY A 462 -6.24 6.23 14.82
CA GLY A 462 -6.75 4.85 14.79
C GLY A 462 -8.04 4.67 13.98
N SER A 463 -8.86 5.74 13.89
CA SER A 463 -10.10 5.81 13.08
C SER A 463 -9.93 5.59 11.58
N VAL A 464 -8.70 5.65 11.04
CA VAL A 464 -8.45 5.30 9.63
C VAL A 464 -8.37 3.80 9.38
N PHE A 465 -8.14 3.02 10.43
CA PHE A 465 -8.16 1.57 10.36
C PHE A 465 -9.59 1.05 10.37
N MET A 466 -9.82 -0.06 9.68
CA MET A 466 -11.13 -0.68 9.52
C MET A 466 -11.76 -1.19 10.83
N LEU A 467 -10.94 -1.46 11.85
CA LEU A 467 -11.36 -1.87 13.20
C LEU A 467 -10.72 -0.92 14.23
N PRO A 468 -11.16 0.33 14.30
CA PRO A 468 -10.42 1.39 14.97
C PRO A 468 -10.27 1.15 16.47
N GLU A 469 -11.18 0.40 17.11
CA GLU A 469 -11.09 0.06 18.53
C GLU A 469 -9.90 -0.87 18.82
N ALA A 470 -9.44 -1.65 17.84
CA ALA A 470 -8.22 -2.46 17.99
C ALA A 470 -6.95 -1.60 18.16
N LEU A 471 -6.93 -0.38 17.59
CA LEU A 471 -5.76 0.51 17.63
C LEU A 471 -5.85 1.60 18.68
N ARG A 472 -6.83 1.46 19.60
CA ARG A 472 -7.18 2.45 20.63
C ARG A 472 -7.73 3.74 20.02
N ARG A 473 -8.64 4.37 20.74
CA ARG A 473 -9.34 5.60 20.33
C ARG A 473 -8.56 6.86 20.65
N ALA A 474 -7.79 6.83 21.72
CA ALA A 474 -7.05 8.00 22.18
C ALA A 474 -5.74 8.22 21.40
N GLY A 475 -5.69 9.32 20.64
CA GLY A 475 -4.48 9.83 20.01
C GLY A 475 -4.17 9.20 18.65
N ASN A 476 -2.90 9.28 18.25
CA ASN A 476 -2.42 8.62 17.04
C ASN A 476 -1.79 7.27 17.41
N SER A 477 -2.10 6.25 16.63
CA SER A 477 -1.50 4.92 16.70
C SER A 477 -0.13 4.93 16.02
N ALA A 478 0.80 4.12 16.54
CA ALA A 478 2.07 3.89 15.89
C ALA A 478 1.89 3.00 14.67
N VAL A 479 2.86 3.05 13.76
CA VAL A 479 2.79 2.32 12.49
C VAL A 479 2.86 0.81 12.68
N ASP A 480 3.56 0.37 13.73
CA ASP A 480 3.73 -1.02 14.08
C ASP A 480 2.61 -1.60 14.96
N ASP A 481 1.61 -0.79 15.33
CA ASP A 481 0.42 -1.26 16.06
C ASP A 481 -0.56 -1.96 15.09
N ALA A 482 -0.84 -1.38 13.92
CA ALA A 482 -1.84 -1.92 13.00
C ALA A 482 -1.49 -3.33 12.47
N PRO A 483 -2.41 -4.31 12.49
CA PRO A 483 -2.17 -5.62 11.90
C PRO A 483 -2.26 -5.54 10.37
N ILE A 484 -1.57 -6.45 9.69
CA ILE A 484 -1.63 -6.59 8.23
C ILE A 484 -2.74 -7.58 7.90
N LEU A 485 -3.92 -7.07 7.54
CA LEU A 485 -5.10 -7.90 7.21
C LEU A 485 -5.31 -8.09 5.70
N SER A 486 -4.34 -7.69 4.89
CA SER A 486 -4.52 -7.57 3.45
C SER A 486 -3.23 -7.85 2.69
N PHE A 487 -2.73 -9.08 2.84
CA PHE A 487 -1.68 -9.66 2.01
C PHE A 487 -2.17 -10.98 1.43
N GLU A 488 -2.48 -11.02 0.13
CA GLU A 488 -3.10 -12.21 -0.47
C GLU A 488 -2.72 -12.44 -1.94
N GLY A 489 -2.44 -13.69 -2.31
CA GLY A 489 -2.21 -14.08 -3.71
C GLY A 489 -0.94 -13.49 -4.33
N ASN A 490 -0.05 -12.93 -3.52
CA ASN A 490 1.17 -12.30 -3.99
C ASN A 490 2.21 -13.37 -4.40
N GLU A 491 3.03 -13.03 -5.40
CA GLU A 491 4.05 -13.93 -5.94
C GLU A 491 5.42 -13.25 -5.95
N SER A 492 6.45 -13.97 -5.53
CA SER A 492 7.84 -13.58 -5.77
C SER A 492 8.57 -14.69 -6.50
N PHE A 493 9.37 -14.35 -7.51
CA PHE A 493 10.25 -15.33 -8.11
C PHE A 493 11.59 -14.76 -8.55
N ALA A 494 12.57 -15.65 -8.72
CA ALA A 494 13.95 -15.27 -8.99
C ALA A 494 14.40 -14.19 -7.98
N SER A 495 14.31 -14.50 -6.68
CA SER A 495 14.61 -13.54 -5.62
C SER A 495 15.56 -14.06 -4.55
N THR A 496 16.19 -13.17 -3.77
CA THR A 496 17.02 -13.61 -2.63
C THR A 496 16.12 -13.99 -1.45
N VAL A 497 15.11 -13.20 -1.14
CA VAL A 497 14.08 -13.50 -0.13
C VAL A 497 12.70 -13.21 -0.72
N GLY A 498 11.75 -14.13 -0.61
CA GLY A 498 10.37 -13.90 -1.07
C GLY A 498 9.65 -12.82 -0.25
N LEU A 499 9.61 -12.98 1.07
CA LEU A 499 8.95 -12.07 2.01
C LEU A 499 9.85 -11.79 3.22
N TYR A 500 9.96 -10.52 3.61
CA TYR A 500 10.65 -10.09 4.83
C TYR A 500 9.74 -9.22 5.70
N VAL A 501 9.59 -9.55 6.98
CA VAL A 501 8.85 -8.75 7.97
C VAL A 501 9.75 -8.42 9.16
N VAL A 502 9.84 -7.14 9.51
CA VAL A 502 10.56 -6.70 10.70
C VAL A 502 9.95 -5.44 11.31
N LYS A 503 9.54 -5.49 12.58
CA LYS A 503 9.12 -4.30 13.34
C LYS A 503 10.25 -3.74 14.20
N ALA A 504 10.00 -2.60 14.85
CA ALA A 504 10.89 -2.06 15.86
C ALA A 504 10.89 -2.90 17.14
N ASN A 505 9.74 -3.52 17.46
CA ASN A 505 9.52 -4.33 18.64
C ASN A 505 8.38 -5.35 18.39
N PRO A 506 8.35 -6.49 19.11
CA PRO A 506 7.36 -7.54 18.86
C PRO A 506 5.92 -7.10 19.16
N ASN A 507 5.72 -6.28 20.19
CA ASN A 507 4.40 -5.97 20.74
C ASN A 507 3.48 -5.30 19.73
N GLN A 508 2.22 -5.73 19.70
CA GLN A 508 1.14 -5.19 18.88
C GLN A 508 0.00 -4.59 19.74
N GLU A 509 -0.03 -4.95 21.02
CA GLU A 509 -0.95 -4.41 22.03
C GLU A 509 -2.44 -4.78 21.84
N HIS A 510 -2.73 -5.69 20.90
CA HIS A 510 -4.03 -6.30 20.65
C HIS A 510 -3.90 -7.70 20.01
N ASP A 511 -4.93 -8.53 20.14
CA ASP A 511 -4.96 -9.92 19.65
C ASP A 511 -5.41 -10.07 18.18
N VAL A 512 -5.59 -8.97 17.44
CA VAL A 512 -5.88 -9.05 15.99
C VAL A 512 -4.64 -9.56 15.23
N HIS A 513 -4.66 -10.77 14.69
CA HIS A 513 -3.50 -11.32 14.00
C HIS A 513 -3.34 -10.71 12.61
N SER A 514 -2.10 -10.44 12.22
CA SER A 514 -1.75 -10.22 10.82
C SER A 514 -1.95 -11.52 10.05
N HIS A 515 -2.62 -11.46 8.91
CA HIS A 515 -2.96 -12.64 8.12
C HIS A 515 -2.42 -12.51 6.71
N PHE A 516 -1.47 -13.37 6.39
CA PHE A 516 -0.87 -13.49 5.07
C PHE A 516 -1.41 -14.76 4.42
N LYS A 517 -2.03 -14.64 3.25
CA LYS A 517 -2.70 -15.75 2.56
C LYS A 517 -2.12 -15.97 1.17
N ASP A 518 -2.10 -17.22 0.73
CA ASP A 518 -1.85 -17.63 -0.66
C ASP A 518 -0.58 -16.98 -1.24
N PHE A 519 0.56 -17.09 -0.54
CA PHE A 519 1.84 -16.54 -0.99
C PHE A 519 2.64 -17.58 -1.77
N THR A 520 3.04 -17.26 -2.99
CA THR A 520 3.91 -18.14 -3.78
C THR A 520 5.31 -17.53 -3.92
N ALA A 521 6.35 -18.29 -3.59
CA ALA A 521 7.75 -17.88 -3.76
C ALA A 521 8.57 -18.99 -4.42
N TRP A 522 9.09 -18.78 -5.63
CA TRP A 522 9.86 -19.83 -6.33
C TRP A 522 11.15 -19.33 -6.95
N GLU A 523 12.13 -20.21 -7.10
CA GLU A 523 13.50 -19.83 -7.43
C GLU A 523 14.08 -18.81 -6.42
N VAL A 524 13.79 -19.03 -5.13
CA VAL A 524 14.19 -18.14 -4.03
C VAL A 524 15.28 -18.74 -3.14
N ARG A 525 16.20 -17.92 -2.65
CA ARG A 525 17.19 -18.39 -1.66
C ARG A 525 16.57 -18.57 -0.27
N ALA A 526 15.61 -17.72 0.10
CA ALA A 526 14.81 -17.86 1.31
C ALA A 526 13.34 -17.52 1.01
N GLY A 527 12.39 -18.28 1.57
CA GLY A 527 10.97 -18.05 1.32
C GLY A 527 10.43 -16.84 2.09
N SER A 528 10.34 -16.96 3.41
CA SER A 528 9.82 -15.92 4.32
C SER A 528 10.70 -15.79 5.56
N ALA A 529 11.06 -14.57 5.94
CA ALA A 529 11.82 -14.26 7.15
C ALA A 529 11.08 -13.23 8.01
N MET A 530 10.90 -13.55 9.30
CA MET A 530 10.13 -12.72 10.23
C MET A 530 10.92 -12.46 11.51
N GLU A 531 11.02 -11.20 11.93
CA GLU A 531 11.73 -10.80 13.14
C GLU A 531 10.98 -9.69 13.89
N TYR A 532 11.17 -9.60 15.20
CA TYR A 532 10.59 -8.54 16.04
C TYR A 532 9.08 -8.41 15.81
N THR A 533 8.32 -9.50 15.80
CA THR A 533 6.90 -9.45 15.48
C THR A 533 6.11 -10.56 16.19
N SER A 534 4.87 -10.28 16.58
CA SER A 534 3.94 -11.23 17.17
C SER A 534 2.60 -11.25 16.42
N HIS A 535 1.78 -12.27 16.67
CA HIS A 535 0.39 -12.37 16.18
C HIS A 535 0.27 -12.52 14.66
N TYR A 536 0.82 -13.59 14.08
CA TYR A 536 0.74 -13.85 12.63
C TYR A 536 0.18 -15.22 12.30
N VAL A 537 -0.63 -15.25 11.24
CA VAL A 537 -1.07 -16.46 10.54
C VAL A 537 -0.53 -16.42 9.11
N LEU A 538 0.29 -17.40 8.75
CA LEU A 538 0.80 -17.63 7.40
C LEU A 538 0.03 -18.80 6.80
N GLU A 539 -0.94 -18.50 5.92
CA GLU A 539 -1.85 -19.47 5.33
C GLU A 539 -1.48 -19.74 3.86
N ASN A 540 -1.40 -21.01 3.48
CA ASN A 540 -1.17 -21.49 2.10
C ASN A 540 0.09 -20.91 1.43
N PHE A 541 1.22 -20.94 2.11
CA PHE A 541 2.50 -20.53 1.52
C PHE A 541 3.06 -21.66 0.64
N ASP A 542 3.38 -21.37 -0.63
CA ASP A 542 3.99 -22.31 -1.56
C ASP A 542 5.40 -21.83 -1.93
N ILE A 543 6.43 -22.49 -1.40
CA ILE A 543 7.82 -22.02 -1.44
C ILE A 543 8.72 -23.06 -2.11
N ILE A 544 9.45 -22.65 -3.15
CA ILE A 544 10.39 -23.48 -3.89
C ILE A 544 11.78 -22.83 -3.92
N GLY A 545 12.79 -23.56 -3.45
CA GLY A 545 14.18 -23.12 -3.40
C GLY A 545 14.79 -22.84 -4.77
N ASN A 546 15.81 -21.97 -4.80
CA ASN A 546 16.53 -21.65 -6.01
C ASN A 546 17.38 -22.80 -6.53
N THR A 547 17.51 -22.89 -7.86
CA THR A 547 18.47 -23.81 -8.49
C THR A 547 19.86 -23.55 -7.90
N PRO A 548 20.54 -24.56 -7.30
CA PRO A 548 21.84 -24.35 -6.67
C PRO A 548 22.91 -23.84 -7.63
N GLU A 549 23.66 -22.84 -7.18
CA GLU A 549 24.82 -22.28 -7.89
C GLU A 549 26.00 -22.08 -6.91
N PRO A 550 27.25 -21.97 -7.39
CA PRO A 550 28.39 -21.70 -6.52
C PRO A 550 28.16 -20.46 -5.66
N PHE A 551 28.39 -20.61 -4.35
CA PHE A 551 28.22 -19.57 -3.32
C PHE A 551 26.80 -19.03 -3.13
N ARG A 552 25.79 -19.63 -3.76
CA ARG A 552 24.40 -19.26 -3.58
C ARG A 552 23.47 -20.46 -3.74
N THR A 553 22.99 -20.95 -2.61
CA THR A 553 22.08 -22.09 -2.50
C THR A 553 20.91 -21.72 -1.61
N ALA A 554 19.81 -22.46 -1.76
CA ALA A 554 18.63 -22.34 -0.92
C ALA A 554 19.00 -22.47 0.57
N ALA A 555 18.40 -21.62 1.41
CA ALA A 555 18.69 -21.50 2.82
C ALA A 555 17.53 -22.05 3.66
N PHE A 556 16.36 -21.42 3.59
CA PHE A 556 15.20 -21.84 4.38
C PHE A 556 13.87 -21.50 3.71
N GLY A 557 12.83 -22.27 4.02
CA GLY A 557 11.46 -21.97 3.64
C GLY A 557 10.89 -20.80 4.44
N ILE A 558 10.59 -21.02 5.72
CA ILE A 558 10.04 -20.01 6.64
C ILE A 558 10.94 -19.87 7.87
N GLU A 559 11.26 -18.65 8.27
CA GLU A 559 12.01 -18.36 9.50
C GLU A 559 11.21 -17.48 10.45
N PHE A 560 10.97 -18.01 11.65
CA PHE A 560 10.65 -17.22 12.84
C PHE A 560 11.95 -16.93 13.56
N GLY A 561 12.43 -15.70 13.38
CA GLY A 561 13.71 -15.22 13.87
C GLY A 561 13.61 -14.62 15.28
N THR A 562 14.57 -13.75 15.59
CA THR A 562 14.66 -13.09 16.90
C THR A 562 13.39 -12.30 17.23
N ASN A 563 12.94 -12.39 18.49
CA ASN A 563 11.77 -11.67 19.03
C ASN A 563 10.49 -11.96 18.27
N THR A 564 10.16 -13.23 18.08
CA THR A 564 8.87 -13.65 17.51
C THR A 564 8.08 -14.50 18.49
N SER A 565 6.76 -14.30 18.54
CA SER A 565 5.85 -15.04 19.43
C SER A 565 4.47 -15.16 18.80
N ASP A 566 3.70 -16.18 19.15
CA ASP A 566 2.32 -16.38 18.68
C ASP A 566 2.19 -16.40 17.13
N MET A 567 2.91 -17.35 16.53
CA MET A 567 3.04 -17.50 15.08
C MET A 567 2.44 -18.84 14.64
N VAL A 568 1.63 -18.81 13.57
CA VAL A 568 1.01 -20.00 12.97
C VAL A 568 1.39 -20.11 11.50
N VAL A 569 1.77 -21.31 11.08
CA VAL A 569 1.86 -21.72 9.68
C VAL A 569 0.74 -22.71 9.40
N ASN A 570 -0.09 -22.46 8.40
CA ASN A 570 -1.23 -23.30 8.04
C ASN A 570 -1.20 -23.63 6.54
N GLY A 571 -1.09 -24.91 6.19
CA GLY A 571 -1.16 -25.39 4.81
C GLY A 571 0.05 -25.05 3.93
N ALA A 572 1.22 -24.80 4.52
CA ALA A 572 2.40 -24.44 3.73
C ALA A 572 3.00 -25.67 2.98
N HIS A 573 3.42 -25.44 1.74
CA HIS A 573 4.24 -26.36 0.94
C HIS A 573 5.64 -25.81 0.76
N ILE A 574 6.67 -26.57 1.14
CA ILE A 574 8.07 -26.15 1.04
C ILE A 574 8.87 -27.18 0.27
N GLU A 575 9.48 -26.76 -0.84
CA GLU A 575 10.22 -27.60 -1.77
C GLU A 575 11.66 -27.08 -1.97
N ASP A 576 12.61 -28.00 -2.16
CA ASP A 576 14.00 -27.70 -2.56
C ASP A 576 14.78 -26.74 -1.63
N MET A 577 14.45 -26.75 -0.34
CA MET A 577 15.10 -25.92 0.68
C MET A 577 16.09 -26.69 1.55
N ALA A 578 17.15 -26.03 2.04
CA ALA A 578 18.05 -26.65 3.01
C ALA A 578 17.36 -26.89 4.36
N VAL A 579 16.59 -25.90 4.84
CA VAL A 579 15.73 -26.01 6.02
C VAL A 579 14.29 -25.68 5.65
N GLY A 580 13.31 -26.42 6.16
CA GLY A 580 11.91 -26.15 5.94
C GLY A 580 11.44 -24.94 6.74
N VAL A 581 11.28 -25.10 8.05
CA VAL A 581 10.87 -24.05 8.99
C VAL A 581 11.89 -23.89 10.11
N ILE A 582 12.34 -22.66 10.37
CA ILE A 582 13.20 -22.30 11.50
C ILE A 582 12.34 -21.71 12.62
N LEU A 583 12.35 -22.34 13.79
CA LEU A 583 11.51 -22.02 14.94
C LEU A 583 12.31 -21.41 16.09
N SER A 584 13.07 -20.35 15.79
CA SER A 584 14.01 -19.75 16.75
C SER A 584 13.31 -19.25 18.00
N LYS A 585 13.82 -19.62 19.18
CA LYS A 585 13.32 -19.11 20.48
C LYS A 585 14.14 -17.93 20.99
N ASN A 586 14.92 -17.30 20.11
CA ASN A 586 15.81 -16.21 20.49
C ASN A 586 15.02 -14.96 20.85
N TYR A 587 15.23 -14.45 22.06
CA TYR A 587 14.63 -13.21 22.54
C TYR A 587 15.68 -12.26 23.12
N THR A 588 15.58 -10.97 22.84
CA THR A 588 16.35 -9.93 23.51
C THR A 588 15.66 -9.56 24.82
N ASP A 589 16.35 -9.76 25.95
CA ASP A 589 15.91 -9.57 27.34
C ASP A 589 14.88 -8.44 27.57
N PRO A 590 13.75 -8.70 28.26
CA PRO A 590 13.34 -9.97 28.87
C PRO A 590 12.73 -10.96 27.89
N ALA A 591 13.13 -12.22 28.00
CA ALA A 591 12.46 -13.32 27.32
C ALA A 591 11.05 -13.51 27.91
N PRO A 592 10.03 -13.75 27.08
CA PRO A 592 8.70 -14.01 27.59
C PRO A 592 8.62 -15.41 28.22
N PRO A 593 7.56 -15.72 28.97
CA PRO A 593 7.37 -17.06 29.54
C PRO A 593 7.41 -18.15 28.44
N PRO A 594 8.00 -19.33 28.67
CA PRO A 594 8.17 -20.35 27.63
C PRO A 594 6.89 -20.71 26.88
N GLU A 595 5.75 -20.76 27.57
CA GLU A 595 4.41 -21.03 27.04
C GLU A 595 3.92 -20.01 26.02
N THR A 596 4.53 -18.82 25.98
CA THR A 596 4.17 -17.74 25.05
C THR A 596 5.03 -17.71 23.78
N ASN A 597 6.11 -18.50 23.72
CA ASN A 597 6.97 -18.71 22.55
C ASN A 597 6.61 -19.97 21.77
N GLN A 598 5.36 -20.43 21.88
CA GLN A 598 4.82 -21.54 21.12
C GLN A 598 4.63 -21.13 19.64
N TYR A 599 5.08 -21.98 18.74
CA TYR A 599 4.71 -21.92 17.32
C TYR A 599 3.84 -23.11 16.93
N VAL A 600 2.94 -22.88 15.98
CA VAL A 600 2.00 -23.91 15.51
C VAL A 600 2.18 -24.11 14.01
N LEU A 601 2.35 -25.36 13.60
CA LEU A 601 2.44 -25.77 12.21
C LEU A 601 1.27 -26.72 11.93
N ILE A 602 0.42 -26.36 10.98
CA ILE A 602 -0.78 -27.11 10.58
C ILE A 602 -0.60 -27.53 9.13
N ASP A 603 -0.67 -28.83 8.85
CA ASP A 603 -0.61 -29.37 7.47
C ASP A 603 0.60 -28.89 6.64
N THR A 604 1.72 -28.56 7.28
CA THR A 604 2.95 -28.18 6.58
C THR A 604 3.58 -29.38 5.90
N THR A 605 3.86 -29.27 4.60
CA THR A 605 4.42 -30.34 3.77
C THR A 605 5.79 -29.96 3.21
N TYR A 606 6.63 -30.99 3.00
CA TYR A 606 8.02 -30.82 2.58
C TYR A 606 8.39 -31.76 1.42
N THR A 607 8.98 -31.21 0.35
CA THR A 607 9.52 -31.97 -0.79
C THR A 607 11.01 -31.67 -0.95
N ASN A 608 11.87 -32.69 -0.94
CA ASN A 608 13.32 -32.50 -1.09
C ASN A 608 13.95 -31.46 -0.12
N VAL A 609 13.44 -31.39 1.11
CA VAL A 609 13.96 -30.49 2.16
C VAL A 609 14.99 -31.21 3.01
N GLY A 610 16.15 -30.59 3.22
CA GLY A 610 17.26 -31.19 3.98
C GLY A 610 16.93 -31.44 5.45
N LEU A 611 16.40 -30.42 6.13
CA LEU A 611 15.90 -30.48 7.50
C LEU A 611 14.50 -29.85 7.57
N PRO A 612 13.42 -30.63 7.79
CA PRO A 612 12.06 -30.07 7.80
C PRO A 612 11.84 -28.95 8.82
N MET A 613 12.40 -29.10 10.02
CA MET A 613 12.29 -28.12 11.10
C MET A 613 13.60 -27.97 11.86
N GLU A 614 14.01 -26.74 12.11
CA GLU A 614 15.14 -26.39 12.98
C GLU A 614 14.64 -25.69 14.24
N PHE A 615 15.27 -25.98 15.39
CA PHE A 615 14.88 -25.47 16.72
C PHE A 615 13.46 -25.81 17.20
N TYR A 616 12.83 -26.82 16.60
CA TYR A 616 11.56 -27.37 17.10
C TYR A 616 11.71 -27.88 18.55
N ASP A 617 10.83 -27.41 19.43
CA ASP A 617 10.73 -27.87 20.81
C ASP A 617 9.34 -28.52 21.05
N PRO A 618 9.24 -29.85 21.13
CA PRO A 618 7.96 -30.55 21.30
C PRO A 618 7.26 -30.29 22.64
N THR A 619 7.91 -29.61 23.59
CA THR A 619 7.29 -29.25 24.87
C THR A 619 6.45 -27.99 24.77
N ILE A 620 6.67 -27.16 23.75
CA ILE A 620 5.97 -25.89 23.54
C ILE A 620 5.40 -25.75 22.13
N ASP A 621 6.04 -26.25 21.09
CA ASP A 621 5.58 -26.15 19.69
C ASP A 621 4.58 -27.26 19.33
N GLN A 622 3.60 -26.92 18.50
CA GLN A 622 2.55 -27.85 18.06
C GLN A 622 2.69 -28.18 16.57
N ILE A 623 2.59 -29.47 16.25
CA ILE A 623 2.45 -29.97 14.89
C ILE A 623 1.06 -30.61 14.79
N LEU A 624 0.21 -30.02 13.97
CA LEU A 624 -1.21 -30.37 13.85
C LEU A 624 -1.57 -30.66 12.39
N THR A 625 -2.73 -31.27 12.23
CA THR A 625 -3.43 -31.39 10.95
C THR A 625 -4.79 -30.72 11.06
N THR A 626 -5.45 -30.43 9.94
CA THR A 626 -6.85 -29.95 9.93
C THR A 626 -7.78 -30.83 10.77
N ALA A 627 -7.50 -32.13 10.90
CA ALA A 627 -8.31 -33.06 11.69
C ALA A 627 -8.18 -32.85 13.21
N ASP A 628 -7.12 -32.19 13.67
CA ASP A 628 -6.91 -31.85 15.07
C ASP A 628 -7.63 -30.54 15.47
N LEU A 629 -8.08 -29.76 14.48
CA LEU A 629 -8.78 -28.49 14.70
C LEU A 629 -10.25 -28.72 15.08
N VAL A 630 -10.77 -27.85 15.96
CA VAL A 630 -12.19 -27.86 16.32
C VAL A 630 -12.89 -26.68 15.65
N ALA A 631 -13.57 -26.96 14.53
CA ALA A 631 -14.24 -25.94 13.74
C ALA A 631 -15.26 -25.13 14.56
N GLY A 632 -15.16 -23.80 14.50
CA GLY A 632 -16.05 -22.87 15.19
C GLY A 632 -15.86 -22.82 16.72
N GLN A 633 -14.85 -23.49 17.27
CA GLN A 633 -14.49 -23.34 18.67
C GLN A 633 -13.90 -21.96 18.90
N PHE A 634 -14.58 -21.16 19.72
CA PHE A 634 -14.09 -19.88 20.15
C PHE A 634 -14.67 -19.53 21.53
N ASP A 635 -13.81 -19.30 22.52
CA ASP A 635 -14.20 -18.87 23.85
C ASP A 635 -13.11 -17.99 24.48
N ILE A 636 -13.51 -16.98 25.25
CA ILE A 636 -12.62 -16.02 25.89
C ILE A 636 -13.00 -15.93 27.36
N THR A 637 -12.05 -16.18 28.25
CA THR A 637 -12.20 -15.96 29.69
C THR A 637 -11.12 -14.98 30.15
N ILE A 638 -11.50 -13.72 30.40
CA ILE A 638 -10.62 -12.66 30.88
C ILE A 638 -11.11 -12.12 32.23
N ASN A 639 -10.18 -11.83 33.14
CA ASN A 639 -10.44 -11.25 34.47
C ASN A 639 -11.56 -11.95 35.25
N ALA A 640 -11.73 -13.27 35.07
CA ALA A 640 -12.81 -14.07 35.65
C ALA A 640 -14.24 -13.52 35.39
N GLY A 641 -14.44 -12.81 34.28
CA GLY A 641 -15.72 -12.20 33.90
C GLY A 641 -16.09 -10.94 34.70
N VAL A 642 -15.16 -10.40 35.48
CA VAL A 642 -15.37 -9.18 36.29
C VAL A 642 -14.60 -8.03 35.67
N TYR A 643 -15.33 -7.08 35.09
CA TYR A 643 -14.78 -5.90 34.42
C TYR A 643 -15.10 -4.66 35.24
N GLU A 644 -14.10 -4.14 35.96
CA GLU A 644 -14.29 -2.99 36.85
C GLU A 644 -13.18 -1.95 36.64
N TYR A 645 -13.57 -0.75 36.23
CA TYR A 645 -12.71 0.42 36.19
C TYR A 645 -12.96 1.28 37.43
N LEU A 646 -12.18 1.04 38.49
CA LEU A 646 -12.47 1.58 39.82
C LEU A 646 -11.78 2.92 40.11
N SER A 647 -10.76 3.29 39.34
CA SER A 647 -9.92 4.46 39.60
C SER A 647 -9.92 5.43 38.42
N PRO A 648 -10.30 6.71 38.61
CA PRO A 648 -10.31 7.71 37.53
C PRO A 648 -8.91 8.23 37.16
N ALA A 649 -7.85 7.55 37.61
CA ALA A 649 -6.46 7.96 37.40
C ALA A 649 -6.17 8.21 35.92
N THR A 650 -5.36 9.22 35.65
CA THR A 650 -5.09 9.76 34.29
C THR A 650 -3.63 9.57 33.86
N SER A 651 -2.88 8.72 34.57
CA SER A 651 -1.45 8.49 34.34
C SER A 651 -1.19 7.22 33.54
N ALA A 652 -0.01 7.11 32.92
CA ALA A 652 0.43 5.85 32.32
C ALA A 652 0.46 4.72 33.37
N GLY A 653 0.00 3.52 33.02
CA GLY A 653 -0.10 2.37 33.92
C GLY A 653 -1.35 2.33 34.81
N SER A 654 -2.16 3.40 34.87
CA SER A 654 -3.57 3.26 35.25
C SER A 654 -4.37 2.83 34.02
N GLY A 655 -5.23 1.82 34.16
CA GLY A 655 -5.91 1.17 33.05
C GLY A 655 -6.63 -0.09 33.49
N LEU A 656 -7.42 -0.68 32.59
CA LEU A 656 -7.99 -2.01 32.71
C LEU A 656 -7.21 -2.94 31.78
N PHE A 657 -6.50 -3.92 32.34
CA PHE A 657 -5.67 -4.84 31.56
C PHE A 657 -6.28 -6.23 31.57
N TRP A 658 -6.12 -6.96 30.47
CA TRP A 658 -6.71 -8.28 30.28
C TRP A 658 -5.71 -9.35 30.64
N LEU A 659 -6.08 -10.18 31.60
CA LEU A 659 -5.38 -11.40 31.95
C LEU A 659 -6.36 -12.55 31.89
N GLY A 660 -5.99 -13.60 31.17
CA GLY A 660 -6.90 -14.72 30.99
C GLY A 660 -6.45 -15.69 29.91
N GLU A 661 -7.46 -16.29 29.29
CA GLU A 661 -7.30 -17.44 28.41
C GLU A 661 -8.23 -17.29 27.20
N LYS A 662 -7.67 -17.58 26.01
CA LYS A 662 -8.38 -17.76 24.75
C LYS A 662 -8.39 -19.24 24.41
N ILE A 663 -9.53 -19.75 23.95
CA ILE A 663 -9.63 -21.06 23.31
C ILE A 663 -10.18 -20.82 21.91
N ASP A 664 -9.40 -21.14 20.89
CA ASP A 664 -9.80 -21.08 19.48
C ASP A 664 -9.79 -22.47 18.83
N SER A 665 -9.90 -22.55 17.50
CA SER A 665 -9.89 -23.82 16.77
C SER A 665 -8.61 -24.66 16.94
N ILE A 666 -7.47 -24.03 17.28
CA ILE A 666 -6.21 -24.71 17.62
C ILE A 666 -6.26 -25.21 19.07
N GLY A 667 -6.87 -24.42 19.94
CA GLY A 667 -7.05 -24.71 21.36
C GLY A 667 -6.60 -23.55 22.21
N PHE A 668 -5.96 -23.86 23.34
CA PHE A 668 -5.61 -22.88 24.35
C PHE A 668 -4.53 -21.87 23.91
N SER A 669 -4.67 -20.62 24.37
CA SER A 669 -3.65 -19.56 24.35
C SER A 669 -3.81 -18.63 25.56
N PRO A 670 -2.73 -18.17 26.21
CA PRO A 670 -2.82 -17.14 27.23
C PRO A 670 -3.19 -15.76 26.63
N ILE A 671 -3.83 -14.91 27.43
CA ILE A 671 -4.05 -13.49 27.15
C ILE A 671 -3.28 -12.67 28.20
N PRO A 672 -2.32 -11.81 27.80
CA PRO A 672 -1.78 -11.66 26.45
C PRO A 672 -0.88 -12.84 26.04
N ALA A 673 -0.71 -13.05 24.72
CA ALA A 673 0.36 -13.89 24.21
C ALA A 673 1.66 -13.07 24.06
N GLY A 674 2.82 -13.71 24.15
CA GLY A 674 4.14 -13.06 24.06
C GLY A 674 4.46 -12.06 25.18
N THR A 675 5.16 -10.97 24.83
CA THR A 675 5.47 -9.83 25.72
C THR A 675 4.45 -8.70 25.67
N ASP A 676 3.30 -8.93 25.02
CA ASP A 676 2.27 -7.92 24.84
C ASP A 676 1.61 -7.50 26.17
N VAL A 677 0.98 -6.33 26.14
CA VAL A 677 0.08 -5.84 27.19
C VAL A 677 -1.22 -5.43 26.50
N ILE A 678 -2.27 -6.23 26.70
CA ILE A 678 -3.58 -5.99 26.10
C ILE A 678 -4.50 -5.42 27.18
N GLY A 679 -5.25 -4.38 26.83
CA GLY A 679 -6.07 -3.64 27.78
C GLY A 679 -6.41 -2.24 27.29
N VAL A 680 -7.26 -1.58 28.08
CA VAL A 680 -7.62 -0.18 27.91
C VAL A 680 -6.87 0.68 28.92
N PRO A 681 -5.83 1.41 28.51
CA PRO A 681 -5.16 2.36 29.38
C PRO A 681 -6.08 3.54 29.72
N ALA A 682 -5.76 4.27 30.79
CA ALA A 682 -6.62 5.35 31.32
C ALA A 682 -7.00 6.42 30.29
N PHE A 683 -6.06 6.82 29.44
CA PHE A 683 -6.32 7.82 28.41
C PHE A 683 -7.29 7.31 27.33
N ASP A 684 -7.27 6.01 27.05
CA ASP A 684 -8.14 5.38 26.08
C ASP A 684 -9.54 5.13 26.64
N MET A 685 -9.64 4.81 27.93
CA MET A 685 -10.93 4.77 28.63
C MET A 685 -11.59 6.15 28.64
N ILE A 686 -10.83 7.23 28.82
CA ILE A 686 -11.35 8.60 28.72
C ILE A 686 -11.91 8.82 27.31
N ALA A 687 -11.12 8.60 26.26
CA ALA A 687 -11.58 8.79 24.87
C ALA A 687 -12.80 7.92 24.53
N THR A 688 -12.83 6.67 25.00
CA THR A 688 -13.99 5.78 24.88
C THR A 688 -15.26 6.44 25.43
N LEU A 689 -15.21 7.03 26.63
CA LEU A 689 -16.37 7.69 27.22
C LEU A 689 -16.67 9.06 26.61
N GLU A 690 -15.69 9.73 25.99
CA GLU A 690 -15.88 10.98 25.26
C GLU A 690 -16.55 10.77 23.90
N GLU A 691 -16.28 9.64 23.24
CA GLU A 691 -16.79 9.32 21.89
C GLU A 691 -18.10 8.52 21.96
N ASP A 692 -18.13 7.46 22.75
CA ASP A 692 -19.29 6.54 22.82
C ASP A 692 -20.20 6.81 24.01
N GLY A 693 -19.66 7.44 25.06
CA GLY A 693 -20.39 7.69 26.30
C GLY A 693 -20.43 6.48 27.24
N TYR A 694 -21.19 6.64 28.31
CA TYR A 694 -21.44 5.60 29.32
C TYR A 694 -22.95 5.37 29.51
N PHE A 695 -23.30 4.24 30.11
CA PHE A 695 -24.67 3.84 30.41
C PHE A 695 -24.88 3.80 31.91
N ARG A 696 -26.15 3.78 32.33
CA ARG A 696 -26.50 3.40 33.70
C ARG A 696 -27.48 2.25 33.69
N THR A 697 -27.38 1.34 34.65
CA THR A 697 -28.46 0.36 34.86
C THR A 697 -29.74 1.07 35.33
N ALA A 698 -30.88 0.37 35.34
CA ALA A 698 -32.11 0.90 35.94
C ALA A 698 -31.94 1.31 37.43
N GLY A 699 -30.96 0.73 38.13
CA GLY A 699 -30.58 1.10 39.50
C GLY A 699 -29.65 2.31 39.60
N GLY A 700 -29.22 2.91 38.49
CA GLY A 700 -28.35 4.08 38.43
C GLY A 700 -26.84 3.78 38.44
N THR A 701 -26.43 2.51 38.51
CA THR A 701 -25.01 2.12 38.49
C THR A 701 -24.40 2.33 37.11
N PRO A 702 -23.27 3.04 36.97
CA PRO A 702 -22.68 3.37 35.68
C PRO A 702 -21.81 2.25 35.08
N TYR A 703 -21.90 2.07 33.77
CA TYR A 703 -21.14 1.08 32.98
C TYR A 703 -20.66 1.69 31.66
N ALA A 704 -19.52 1.20 31.17
CA ALA A 704 -19.04 1.41 29.82
C ALA A 704 -19.09 0.10 29.04
N VAL A 705 -19.24 0.15 27.72
CA VAL A 705 -19.00 -1.00 26.84
C VAL A 705 -17.58 -0.81 26.29
N VAL A 706 -16.69 -1.74 26.64
CA VAL A 706 -15.31 -1.75 26.15
C VAL A 706 -15.19 -2.81 25.07
N GLU A 707 -14.83 -2.40 23.86
CA GLU A 707 -14.81 -3.28 22.71
C GLU A 707 -13.42 -3.88 22.51
N GLU A 708 -13.36 -5.20 22.35
CA GLU A 708 -12.11 -5.94 22.20
C GLU A 708 -12.21 -6.92 21.04
N TYR A 709 -11.10 -7.07 20.31
CA TYR A 709 -10.99 -7.98 19.18
C TYR A 709 -10.01 -9.10 19.46
N PHE A 710 -10.38 -10.30 19.03
CA PHE A 710 -9.55 -11.50 19.16
C PHE A 710 -9.62 -12.30 17.87
N THR A 711 -8.57 -13.08 17.59
CA THR A 711 -8.46 -13.83 16.33
C THR A 711 -8.40 -15.33 16.59
N ASP A 712 -9.14 -16.10 15.79
CA ASP A 712 -8.89 -17.53 15.64
C ASP A 712 -7.56 -17.74 14.92
N ARG A 713 -6.62 -18.41 15.58
CA ARG A 713 -5.24 -18.54 15.11
C ARG A 713 -5.07 -19.43 13.87
N SER A 714 -6.04 -20.29 13.51
CA SER A 714 -5.92 -21.14 12.31
C SER A 714 -6.57 -20.50 11.08
N THR A 715 -7.71 -19.81 11.27
CA THR A 715 -8.51 -19.26 10.17
C THR A 715 -8.32 -17.76 9.95
N GLY A 716 -7.72 -17.07 10.93
CA GLY A 716 -7.68 -15.60 10.97
C GLY A 716 -9.05 -14.94 11.15
N THR A 717 -10.08 -15.70 11.53
CA THR A 717 -11.41 -15.14 11.79
C THR A 717 -11.33 -14.20 12.98
N ILE A 718 -11.75 -12.95 12.77
CA ILE A 718 -11.79 -11.94 13.82
C ILE A 718 -13.13 -12.08 14.56
N HIS A 719 -13.07 -11.98 15.89
CA HIS A 719 -14.20 -11.96 16.80
C HIS A 719 -14.19 -10.64 17.57
N LYS A 720 -15.37 -10.05 17.79
CA LYS A 720 -15.56 -8.80 18.53
C LYS A 720 -16.36 -9.07 19.80
N LEU A 721 -15.93 -8.49 20.93
CA LEU A 721 -16.59 -8.58 22.23
C LEU A 721 -16.91 -7.19 22.78
N GLY A 722 -18.09 -7.04 23.39
CA GLY A 722 -18.47 -5.87 24.18
C GLY A 722 -18.40 -6.14 25.68
N LEU A 723 -17.32 -5.73 26.33
CA LEU A 723 -17.09 -5.96 27.75
C LEU A 723 -17.81 -4.89 28.58
N LYS A 724 -18.91 -5.31 29.21
CA LYS A 724 -19.73 -4.48 30.11
C LYS A 724 -18.94 -4.17 31.39
N THR A 725 -18.27 -3.01 31.38
CA THR A 725 -17.30 -2.59 32.40
C THR A 725 -17.92 -1.65 33.41
N LEU A 726 -17.97 -2.06 34.69
CA LEU A 726 -18.45 -1.22 35.78
C LEU A 726 -17.54 0.00 35.97
N LEU A 727 -18.13 1.19 36.02
CA LEU A 727 -17.42 2.40 36.42
C LEU A 727 -17.58 2.58 37.94
N GLY A 728 -16.48 2.45 38.68
CA GLY A 728 -16.52 2.48 40.14
C GLY A 728 -16.97 3.83 40.72
N PRO A 729 -17.36 3.90 42.00
CA PRO A 729 -17.88 5.13 42.61
C PRO A 729 -16.93 6.35 42.50
N ALA A 730 -15.62 6.13 42.51
CA ALA A 730 -14.65 7.20 42.34
C ALA A 730 -14.65 7.78 40.92
N VAL A 731 -14.90 6.93 39.91
CA VAL A 731 -15.06 7.33 38.51
C VAL A 731 -16.40 8.03 38.31
N ASP A 732 -17.49 7.46 38.85
CA ASP A 732 -18.84 8.05 38.78
C ASP A 732 -18.86 9.51 39.27
N ASN A 733 -18.12 9.81 40.35
CA ASN A 733 -18.04 11.16 40.91
C ASN A 733 -17.39 12.21 39.99
N VAL A 734 -16.67 11.79 38.95
CA VAL A 734 -15.96 12.70 38.03
C VAL A 734 -16.50 12.67 36.59
N LEU A 735 -17.43 11.76 36.26
CA LEU A 735 -18.04 11.70 34.93
C LEU A 735 -18.77 13.01 34.59
N GLY A 736 -18.36 13.66 33.51
CA GLY A 736 -18.92 14.95 33.09
C GLY A 736 -18.53 16.13 33.99
N ASP A 737 -17.61 15.96 34.95
CA ASP A 737 -17.11 17.07 35.77
C ASP A 737 -16.25 18.01 34.91
N PRO A 738 -16.64 19.29 34.72
CA PRO A 738 -15.93 20.25 33.87
C PRO A 738 -14.48 20.55 34.33
N PHE A 739 -14.13 20.21 35.57
CA PHE A 739 -12.78 20.39 36.11
C PHE A 739 -11.94 19.12 36.09
N SER A 740 -12.43 18.03 35.48
CA SER A 740 -11.73 16.75 35.38
C SER A 740 -11.32 16.44 33.93
N ALA A 741 -10.49 15.41 33.76
CA ALA A 741 -10.19 14.86 32.44
C ALA A 741 -11.41 14.19 31.78
N TRP A 742 -12.44 13.86 32.56
CA TRP A 742 -13.65 13.13 32.16
C TRP A 742 -14.83 14.07 31.83
N ARG A 743 -14.55 15.37 31.65
CA ARG A 743 -15.57 16.41 31.42
C ARG A 743 -16.45 16.18 30.20
N ASP A 744 -15.90 15.52 29.18
CA ASP A 744 -16.55 15.29 27.89
C ASP A 744 -17.28 13.92 27.88
N ALA A 745 -17.18 13.13 28.96
CA ALA A 745 -17.97 11.91 29.13
C ALA A 745 -19.47 12.21 29.28
N PHE A 746 -20.31 11.50 28.53
CA PHE A 746 -21.75 11.72 28.52
C PHE A 746 -22.54 10.41 28.70
N GLN A 747 -23.75 10.52 29.28
CA GLN A 747 -24.62 9.35 29.44
C GLN A 747 -25.43 9.11 28.16
N VAL A 748 -25.31 7.92 27.58
CA VAL A 748 -26.06 7.48 26.39
C VAL A 748 -27.49 7.11 26.77
N GLY A 749 -27.65 6.29 27.81
CA GLY A 749 -28.96 5.72 28.15
C GLY A 749 -28.93 4.75 29.32
N ILE A 750 -29.89 3.82 29.29
CA ILE A 750 -30.00 2.71 30.24
C ILE A 750 -29.43 1.44 29.58
N ILE A 751 -28.59 0.70 30.30
CA ILE A 751 -28.11 -0.62 29.86
C ILE A 751 -28.82 -1.73 30.64
N ASP A 752 -29.31 -2.74 29.93
CA ASP A 752 -29.74 -4.01 30.50
C ASP A 752 -28.60 -5.05 30.39
N LEU A 753 -28.01 -5.36 31.54
CA LEU A 753 -26.91 -6.33 31.61
C LEU A 753 -27.35 -7.76 31.25
N ASN A 754 -28.65 -8.04 31.25
CA ASN A 754 -29.22 -9.35 30.88
C ASN A 754 -29.79 -9.38 29.45
N SER A 755 -29.65 -8.30 28.67
CA SER A 755 -30.09 -8.26 27.27
C SER A 755 -29.43 -9.39 26.48
N LEU A 756 -30.23 -10.11 25.69
CA LEU A 756 -29.72 -11.17 24.82
C LEU A 756 -29.03 -10.56 23.59
N PRO A 757 -28.07 -11.26 22.98
CA PRO A 757 -27.41 -10.78 21.77
C PRO A 757 -28.34 -10.81 20.56
N PRO A 758 -28.09 -9.93 19.55
CA PRO A 758 -28.80 -9.99 18.27
C PRO A 758 -28.72 -11.36 17.62
N VAL A 759 -29.73 -11.71 16.83
CA VAL A 759 -29.74 -12.90 15.98
C VAL A 759 -29.58 -12.44 14.53
N THR A 760 -28.42 -12.76 13.95
CA THR A 760 -28.06 -12.36 12.60
C THR A 760 -28.23 -13.47 11.58
N GLN A 761 -28.37 -13.10 10.31
CA GLN A 761 -28.40 -14.02 9.17
C GLN A 761 -27.56 -13.48 8.01
N ASP A 762 -26.91 -14.37 7.27
CA ASP A 762 -26.06 -13.97 6.15
C ASP A 762 -26.85 -13.29 5.02
N ASP A 763 -26.22 -12.29 4.41
CA ASP A 763 -26.76 -11.52 3.29
C ASP A 763 -26.22 -11.98 1.94
N ASN A 764 -27.00 -11.73 0.89
CA ASN A 764 -26.60 -12.01 -0.50
C ASN A 764 -26.97 -10.84 -1.42
N PHE A 765 -26.00 -10.32 -2.16
CA PHE A 765 -26.18 -9.21 -3.10
C PHE A 765 -25.58 -9.50 -4.48
N GLN A 766 -26.14 -8.88 -5.51
CA GLN A 766 -25.55 -8.79 -6.84
C GLN A 766 -25.29 -7.33 -7.17
N VAL A 767 -24.08 -6.99 -7.60
CA VAL A 767 -23.63 -5.60 -7.82
C VAL A 767 -22.89 -5.46 -9.13
N SER A 768 -22.93 -4.26 -9.73
CA SER A 768 -22.12 -3.95 -10.92
C SER A 768 -20.67 -3.66 -10.53
N SER A 769 -19.72 -4.14 -11.32
CA SER A 769 -18.30 -3.84 -11.15
C SER A 769 -17.99 -2.33 -11.19
N GLU A 770 -17.03 -1.89 -10.37
CA GLU A 770 -16.51 -0.53 -10.31
C GLU A 770 -17.54 0.58 -10.03
N ARG A 771 -18.73 0.21 -9.55
CA ARG A 771 -19.80 1.14 -9.16
C ARG A 771 -20.10 1.03 -7.68
N LEU A 772 -20.31 2.19 -7.06
CA LEU A 772 -20.73 2.27 -5.67
C LEU A 772 -22.17 1.73 -5.55
N SER A 773 -22.33 0.69 -4.74
CA SER A 773 -23.61 0.02 -4.48
C SER A 773 -24.00 0.18 -3.01
N LEU A 774 -25.23 0.63 -2.74
CA LEU A 774 -25.76 0.78 -1.39
C LEU A 774 -26.44 -0.53 -0.96
N LEU A 775 -25.98 -1.12 0.14
CA LEU A 775 -26.46 -2.40 0.69
C LEU A 775 -27.10 -2.15 2.06
N ASN A 776 -28.17 -2.88 2.38
CA ASN A 776 -28.82 -2.85 3.70
C ASN A 776 -28.74 -4.24 4.33
N LEU A 777 -27.95 -4.37 5.39
CA LEU A 777 -27.58 -5.66 5.97
C LEU A 777 -28.57 -6.12 7.05
N LEU A 778 -29.22 -5.19 7.76
CA LEU A 778 -30.05 -5.54 8.92
C LEU A 778 -31.50 -5.98 8.56
N VAL A 779 -31.79 -6.32 7.30
CA VAL A 779 -33.17 -6.60 6.85
C VAL A 779 -33.69 -7.94 7.38
N ASN A 780 -32.81 -8.92 7.49
CA ASN A 780 -33.06 -10.29 7.95
C ASN A 780 -32.60 -10.53 9.40
N ASP A 781 -32.02 -9.52 10.05
CA ASP A 781 -31.55 -9.56 11.43
C ASP A 781 -32.65 -9.17 12.42
N SER A 782 -32.54 -9.66 13.67
CA SER A 782 -33.51 -9.35 14.72
C SER A 782 -32.91 -9.36 16.12
N ASP A 783 -33.52 -8.61 17.03
CA ASP A 783 -33.19 -8.61 18.45
C ASP A 783 -34.30 -9.32 19.24
N PRO A 784 -34.00 -10.25 20.17
CA PRO A 784 -35.03 -11.01 20.92
C PRO A 784 -35.95 -10.12 21.75
N GLU A 785 -35.46 -9.00 22.25
CA GLU A 785 -36.19 -8.00 23.03
C GLU A 785 -36.78 -6.88 22.15
N ASN A 786 -36.53 -6.92 20.83
CA ASN A 786 -36.86 -5.88 19.85
C ASN A 786 -36.15 -4.55 20.10
N ASN A 787 -34.93 -4.57 20.65
CA ASN A 787 -34.07 -3.41 20.67
C ASN A 787 -33.68 -2.99 19.24
N PRO A 788 -33.45 -1.68 18.98
CA PRO A 788 -32.93 -1.23 17.70
C PRO A 788 -31.51 -1.78 17.44
N LEU A 789 -31.28 -2.26 16.22
CA LEU A 789 -29.98 -2.76 15.77
C LEU A 789 -29.21 -1.71 14.95
N SER A 790 -27.88 -1.81 15.01
CA SER A 790 -26.94 -1.10 14.13
C SER A 790 -25.79 -2.01 13.71
N ILE A 791 -25.09 -1.63 12.63
CA ILE A 791 -23.84 -2.28 12.23
C ILE A 791 -22.67 -1.60 12.94
N ASP A 792 -21.76 -2.42 13.48
CA ASP A 792 -20.55 -1.93 14.12
C ASP A 792 -19.38 -2.92 13.93
N GLY A 793 -18.33 -2.48 13.23
CA GLY A 793 -17.22 -3.32 12.78
C GLY A 793 -17.50 -3.97 11.41
N ILE A 794 -16.52 -3.88 10.51
CA ILE A 794 -16.56 -4.49 9.18
C ILE A 794 -15.16 -5.04 8.88
N VAL A 795 -15.08 -6.33 8.54
CA VAL A 795 -13.86 -6.90 7.96
C VAL A 795 -13.94 -6.74 6.44
N GLN A 796 -12.96 -6.07 5.82
CA GLN A 796 -12.98 -5.73 4.40
C GLN A 796 -12.94 -6.98 3.50
N PRO A 797 -13.62 -6.94 2.34
CA PRO A 797 -13.59 -8.03 1.38
C PRO A 797 -12.25 -8.21 0.67
N LYS A 798 -12.08 -9.37 0.02
CA LYS A 798 -10.92 -9.67 -0.82
C LYS A 798 -10.92 -8.88 -2.13
N HIS A 799 -12.06 -8.64 -2.77
CA HIS A 799 -12.11 -8.10 -4.14
C HIS A 799 -12.88 -6.80 -4.27
N GLY A 800 -13.00 -6.06 -3.18
CA GLY A 800 -13.67 -4.79 -3.14
C GLY A 800 -13.42 -4.08 -1.82
N ARG A 801 -14.20 -3.03 -1.57
CA ARG A 801 -14.16 -2.25 -0.35
C ARG A 801 -15.56 -1.91 0.11
N VAL A 802 -15.73 -1.92 1.42
CA VAL A 802 -16.97 -1.54 2.09
C VAL A 802 -16.72 -0.28 2.90
N PHE A 803 -17.60 0.71 2.74
CA PHE A 803 -17.58 1.96 3.47
C PHE A 803 -18.81 2.00 4.40
N PRO A 804 -18.61 2.06 5.73
CA PRO A 804 -19.72 2.17 6.66
C PRO A 804 -20.44 3.51 6.50
N MET A 805 -21.77 3.51 6.62
CA MET A 805 -22.58 4.74 6.61
C MET A 805 -23.02 5.12 8.02
N GLN A 806 -22.08 5.50 8.87
CA GLN A 806 -22.40 6.04 10.19
C GLN A 806 -22.81 7.52 10.07
N ASN A 807 -23.79 7.96 10.88
CA ASN A 807 -24.29 9.34 11.01
C ASN A 807 -25.33 9.87 9.99
N GLY A 808 -26.08 8.99 9.31
CA GLY A 808 -27.16 9.38 8.38
C GLY A 808 -28.59 8.97 8.74
N GLY A 809 -28.80 8.28 9.88
CA GLY A 809 -30.07 7.60 10.19
C GLY A 809 -30.28 6.30 9.40
N LEU A 810 -29.22 5.76 8.79
CA LEU A 810 -29.19 4.52 8.01
C LEU A 810 -28.33 3.47 8.72
N ASN A 811 -28.63 3.18 10.00
CA ASN A 811 -27.82 2.34 10.89
C ASN A 811 -27.54 0.91 10.39
N GLY A 812 -28.23 0.44 9.35
CA GLY A 812 -28.01 -0.85 8.70
C GLY A 812 -27.45 -0.80 7.29
N HIS A 813 -27.01 0.36 6.79
CA HIS A 813 -26.54 0.49 5.41
C HIS A 813 -25.01 0.64 5.31
N VAL A 814 -24.45 0.07 4.24
CA VAL A 814 -23.05 0.21 3.85
C VAL A 814 -22.96 0.46 2.34
N SER A 815 -21.86 1.08 1.89
CA SER A 815 -21.57 1.19 0.45
C SER A 815 -20.46 0.24 0.06
N TYR A 816 -20.64 -0.53 -1.02
CA TYR A 816 -19.63 -1.43 -1.58
C TYR A 816 -19.16 -0.94 -2.96
N VAL A 817 -17.87 -1.11 -3.26
CA VAL A 817 -17.31 -0.97 -4.62
C VAL A 817 -16.30 -2.09 -4.86
N SER A 818 -16.38 -2.78 -6.00
CA SER A 818 -15.39 -3.79 -6.37
C SER A 818 -14.04 -3.16 -6.68
N ASP A 819 -12.99 -3.97 -6.66
CA ASP A 819 -11.72 -3.63 -7.28
C ASP A 819 -11.88 -3.46 -8.80
N TYR A 820 -10.91 -2.77 -9.41
CA TYR A 820 -10.86 -2.54 -10.84
C TYR A 820 -10.74 -3.87 -11.61
N ASP A 821 -11.47 -3.95 -12.73
CA ASP A 821 -11.51 -5.10 -13.63
C ASP A 821 -11.95 -6.44 -12.96
N TYR A 822 -12.45 -6.42 -11.72
CA TYR A 822 -12.89 -7.63 -11.01
C TYR A 822 -14.34 -8.01 -11.31
N ILE A 823 -14.56 -9.29 -11.64
CA ILE A 823 -15.86 -9.93 -11.85
C ILE A 823 -15.83 -11.29 -11.14
N GLY A 824 -16.83 -11.58 -10.32
CA GLY A 824 -16.89 -12.82 -9.55
C GLY A 824 -17.42 -12.65 -8.14
N PRO A 825 -17.32 -13.71 -7.32
CA PRO A 825 -17.78 -13.67 -5.93
C PRO A 825 -16.85 -12.83 -5.05
N ASP A 826 -17.41 -12.15 -4.08
CA ASP A 826 -16.68 -11.44 -3.04
C ASP A 826 -17.42 -11.62 -1.72
N GLN A 827 -16.72 -11.47 -0.59
CA GLN A 827 -17.34 -11.67 0.72
C GLN A 827 -16.70 -10.81 1.79
N PHE A 828 -17.50 -10.37 2.75
CA PHE A 828 -17.04 -9.60 3.90
C PHE A 828 -17.88 -9.93 5.13
N SER A 829 -17.38 -9.61 6.33
CA SER A 829 -18.11 -9.83 7.59
C SER A 829 -18.44 -8.50 8.27
N TYR A 830 -19.52 -8.49 9.05
CA TYR A 830 -19.89 -7.38 9.93
C TYR A 830 -20.42 -7.91 11.26
N TRP A 831 -20.58 -7.03 12.25
CA TRP A 831 -21.33 -7.34 13.46
C TRP A 831 -22.57 -6.46 13.55
N ALA A 832 -23.72 -7.09 13.83
CA ALA A 832 -24.89 -6.38 14.33
C ALA A 832 -24.74 -6.19 15.84
N THR A 833 -25.09 -5.00 16.32
CA THR A 833 -25.05 -4.66 17.75
C THR A 833 -26.37 -4.09 18.22
N ASP A 834 -26.72 -4.41 19.47
CA ASP A 834 -27.83 -3.79 20.19
C ASP A 834 -27.35 -2.55 20.99
N GLN A 835 -28.27 -1.86 21.66
CA GLN A 835 -27.92 -0.71 22.50
C GLN A 835 -27.33 -1.10 23.87
N ASN A 836 -27.05 -2.39 24.12
CA ASN A 836 -26.58 -2.93 25.38
C ASN A 836 -25.17 -3.53 25.29
N GLY A 837 -24.47 -3.33 24.16
CA GLY A 837 -23.10 -3.80 23.95
C GLY A 837 -23.01 -5.30 23.64
N ASN A 838 -24.05 -5.89 23.07
CA ASN A 838 -24.01 -7.26 22.57
C ASN A 838 -23.76 -7.25 21.05
N TYR A 839 -22.81 -8.08 20.59
CA TYR A 839 -22.38 -8.13 19.19
C TYR A 839 -22.55 -9.55 18.63
N THR A 840 -23.12 -9.66 17.43
CA THR A 840 -23.25 -10.94 16.72
C THR A 840 -22.77 -10.78 15.28
N PRO A 841 -21.83 -11.62 14.80
CA PRO A 841 -21.31 -11.53 13.44
C PRO A 841 -22.30 -12.06 12.39
N ALA A 842 -22.21 -11.57 11.16
CA ALA A 842 -22.82 -12.17 9.97
C ALA A 842 -21.93 -12.00 8.74
N GLN A 843 -22.13 -12.87 7.74
CA GLN A 843 -21.42 -12.82 6.47
C GLN A 843 -22.27 -12.14 5.40
N VAL A 844 -21.61 -11.41 4.51
CA VAL A 844 -22.23 -10.85 3.31
C VAL A 844 -21.55 -11.45 2.09
N HIS A 845 -22.34 -12.11 1.25
CA HIS A 845 -21.90 -12.64 -0.03
C HIS A 845 -22.30 -11.70 -1.16
N ILE A 846 -21.33 -11.33 -1.99
CA ILE A 846 -21.51 -10.45 -3.14
C ILE A 846 -21.18 -11.22 -4.40
N ASN A 847 -22.02 -11.10 -5.43
CA ASN A 847 -21.68 -11.50 -6.78
C ASN A 847 -21.49 -10.25 -7.64
N VAL A 848 -20.24 -9.92 -7.95
CA VAL A 848 -19.87 -8.80 -8.83
C VAL A 848 -20.07 -9.25 -10.27
N VAL A 849 -20.92 -8.54 -11.00
CA VAL A 849 -21.20 -8.78 -12.42
C VAL A 849 -20.76 -7.60 -13.26
N ASP A 850 -20.56 -7.88 -14.55
CA ASP A 850 -20.23 -6.84 -15.51
C ASP A 850 -21.36 -5.81 -15.54
N ASP A 851 -21.02 -4.57 -15.84
CA ASP A 851 -21.98 -3.48 -15.89
C ASP A 851 -22.93 -3.71 -17.08
N LEU A 852 -24.04 -4.41 -16.84
CA LEU A 852 -25.03 -4.83 -17.84
C LEU A 852 -25.79 -3.68 -18.52
N ILE A 853 -25.31 -2.43 -18.43
CA ILE A 853 -25.99 -1.26 -18.97
C ILE A 853 -25.03 -0.52 -19.91
N TYR A 854 -25.24 -0.75 -21.21
CA TYR A 854 -24.61 -0.17 -22.42
C TYR A 854 -23.56 -1.01 -23.18
N THR A 855 -23.91 -2.24 -23.55
CA THR A 855 -23.57 -2.70 -24.91
C THR A 855 -24.43 -1.90 -25.89
N ASN A 856 -23.93 -0.74 -26.34
CA ASN A 856 -24.53 -0.05 -27.49
C ASN A 856 -24.25 -0.88 -28.75
N ASP A 857 -25.21 -1.72 -29.10
CA ASP A 857 -25.54 -2.04 -30.50
C ASP A 857 -26.03 -0.75 -31.20
N PHE A 858 -25.15 0.23 -31.38
CA PHE A 858 -25.27 1.18 -32.48
C PHE A 858 -24.23 0.80 -33.52
N ALA A 859 -24.52 -0.29 -34.22
CA ALA A 859 -24.21 -0.37 -35.62
C ALA A 859 -25.05 0.69 -36.35
N GLU A 860 -24.43 1.80 -36.75
CA GLU A 860 -24.60 2.49 -38.03
C GLU A 860 -23.49 3.53 -38.26
#